data_AF-A0A2G9PNZ9-F1
#
_entry.id   AF-A0A2G9PNZ9-F1
#
_cell.length_a   1.000
_cell.length_b   1.000
_cell.length_c   1.000
_cell.angle_alpha   90.00
_cell.angle_beta   90.00
_cell.angle_gamma   90.00
#
_symmetry.space_group_name_H-M   'P 1'
#
loop_
_entity.id
_entity.type
_entity.pdbx_description
1 polymer ?
#
loop_
_entity_poly.entity_id
_entity_poly.type
_entity_poly.pdbx_seq_one_letter_code
_entity_poly.pdbx_strand_id
1 'polypeptide(L)'
;MCLVENHRIIIKTSRNTGNENACMIISPIRSFYITSVLRQYLSYYIGGKKRMETKNPTKTIQNRSNMKPKWRPAFMILVLIIIIVSAAALLLLLFWSGDEVMESGSEGHQDADNDMQEKSSATMVTPVTDDAFTDNNEDRPSEMDEIQNEVPAQCPANYDPVCGNDKKTYSNECEANAASVEIVAFSPCAETKTCTDSDGDDIFKKGKTKSGTESKEDSCVGPNVIEHICEGTSIISGLLNCPMGYSCADGACVSLSSIKGTQCVDSDNGVTTDVKGAVNLDGKDYPDFCTSPNEVKEYLCNGNAVISQIETCMAGAVCDDGRCKEAPSACSDSDGGKDITTEGEVQVTTGTQVDKYNDVCVDPIQVLEFFCEDKKQKEVLMSCGAGEQCANGRCVTSASPPAQSGLTCVDSDGGKVFDIYGEAQMLDSQSNQVSMKEDDCADSTTVSEVYCENDQIKVIDQPCQSGDVCNGGVCQVQAAAQSTCVDTDGGKIYDVVGTATATYAVGGASISQDSCQNITHLMEGYCDDDVDKWEEWECPSGKVCDSGACVPDTPCSDPDGNDVTQKTTVTKGTYTQVDYCGGQDNYHINEAICVNNQITTDYQLCPTGQWCKDAICVTEPVCSETDGGDDAQNQGTVTKDGSSYSDYCQNSNTLYEYYCDGNAVKNSFHTCSCSAGKCP
;
A
#
# COMPACT_ATOMS: atom_id res chain seq x y z
N MET A 1 24.38 28.32 1.24
CA MET A 1 25.61 28.21 0.42
C MET A 1 26.55 27.30 1.18
N CYS A 2 27.36 26.51 0.47
CA CYS A 2 27.76 25.15 0.90
C CYS A 2 26.54 24.19 0.94
N LEU A 3 26.68 22.89 0.65
CA LEU A 3 27.45 22.21 -0.42
C LEU A 3 26.82 20.81 -0.60
N VAL A 4 27.12 20.08 -1.68
CA VAL A 4 26.46 18.80 -2.00
C VAL A 4 27.47 17.66 -2.02
N GLU A 5 27.18 16.61 -1.26
CA GLU A 5 27.74 15.26 -1.40
C GLU A 5 26.63 14.23 -1.07
N ASN A 6 26.63 13.10 -1.78
CA ASN A 6 25.87 11.86 -1.51
C ASN A 6 24.38 11.98 -1.12
N HIS A 7 23.59 12.59 -2.01
CA HIS A 7 22.17 12.29 -2.25
C HIS A 7 21.21 12.16 -1.03
N ARG A 8 21.29 13.06 -0.04
CA ARG A 8 20.21 13.27 0.95
C ARG A 8 19.82 14.75 1.04
N ILE A 9 18.52 15.02 1.19
CA ILE A 9 17.97 16.38 1.39
C ILE A 9 17.54 16.51 2.85
N ILE A 10 18.01 17.55 3.53
CA ILE A 10 17.57 17.92 4.89
C ILE A 10 17.27 19.41 4.92
N ILE A 11 16.10 19.78 5.47
CA ILE A 11 15.71 21.17 5.70
C ILE A 11 15.74 21.42 7.21
N LYS A 12 16.37 22.52 7.64
CA LYS A 12 16.15 23.10 8.97
C LYS A 12 15.66 24.54 8.83
N THR A 13 14.51 24.82 9.43
CA THR A 13 14.05 26.18 9.75
C THR A 13 14.57 26.57 11.13
N SER A 14 14.58 27.87 11.46
CA SER A 14 14.97 28.33 12.79
C SER A 14 14.09 29.48 13.28
N ARG A 15 13.37 29.25 14.38
CA ARG A 15 13.54 29.95 15.67
C ARG A 15 12.64 29.32 16.73
N ASN A 16 13.11 29.40 17.97
CA ASN A 16 12.53 29.00 19.26
C ASN A 16 10.99 28.85 19.26
N THR A 17 10.39 27.84 19.91
CA THR A 17 10.84 27.15 21.13
C THR A 17 11.29 25.69 20.93
N GLY A 18 11.91 25.09 21.94
CA GLY A 18 12.51 23.76 21.85
C GLY A 18 11.62 22.64 22.39
N ASN A 19 11.52 21.55 21.63
CA ASN A 19 11.83 20.20 22.09
C ASN A 19 12.28 19.35 20.89
N GLU A 20 12.46 18.04 21.07
CA GLU A 20 13.41 17.25 20.28
C GLU A 20 12.91 16.69 18.93
N ASN A 21 13.78 15.90 18.27
CA ASN A 21 13.65 15.55 16.85
C ASN A 21 12.80 14.29 16.65
N ALA A 22 11.85 14.34 15.71
CA ALA A 22 11.29 13.15 15.07
C ALA A 22 11.43 13.27 13.55
N CYS A 23 11.89 12.20 12.90
CA CYS A 23 11.89 12.06 11.43
C CYS A 23 11.26 10.72 11.09
N MET A 24 9.98 10.74 10.71
CA MET A 24 9.28 9.56 10.23
C MET A 24 9.86 9.12 8.89
N ILE A 25 10.34 7.88 8.80
CA ILE A 25 10.65 7.20 7.55
C ILE A 25 9.47 6.31 7.23
N ILE A 26 8.78 6.57 6.12
CA ILE A 26 7.71 5.71 5.61
C ILE A 26 8.33 4.70 4.64
N SER A 27 8.09 3.42 4.88
CA SER A 27 8.61 2.31 4.06
C SER A 27 7.84 2.18 2.73
N PRO A 28 8.49 1.87 1.59
CA PRO A 28 7.89 2.03 0.26
C PRO A 28 7.20 0.77 -0.29
N ILE A 29 6.07 0.35 0.27
CA ILE A 29 5.22 -0.70 -0.31
C ILE A 29 3.76 -0.22 -0.39
N ARG A 30 3.06 -0.55 -1.49
CA ARG A 30 1.69 -0.10 -1.87
C ARG A 30 1.53 1.41 -2.18
N SER A 31 2.15 1.88 -3.27
CA SER A 31 1.72 3.11 -3.99
C SER A 31 2.10 3.13 -5.49
N PHE A 32 1.78 2.05 -6.20
CA PHE A 32 1.71 2.03 -7.67
C PHE A 32 0.26 1.87 -8.10
N TYR A 33 -0.47 3.00 -8.24
CA TYR A 33 -1.66 3.14 -9.11
C TYR A 33 -2.16 4.60 -9.19
N ILE A 34 -1.95 5.42 -8.15
CA ILE A 34 -2.48 6.80 -8.07
C ILE A 34 -1.38 7.88 -8.17
N THR A 35 -0.48 7.74 -9.16
CA THR A 35 0.60 8.72 -9.41
C THR A 35 0.73 9.19 -10.87
N SER A 36 0.06 8.53 -11.82
CA SER A 36 0.04 8.95 -13.24
C SER A 36 -0.86 10.18 -13.45
N VAL A 37 -2.15 10.06 -13.10
CA VAL A 37 -3.20 11.04 -13.45
C VAL A 37 -2.94 12.46 -12.91
N LEU A 38 -2.37 12.58 -11.70
CA LEU A 38 -2.10 13.89 -11.08
C LEU A 38 -0.92 14.66 -11.71
N ARG A 39 -0.05 13.99 -12.48
CA ARG A 39 1.14 14.65 -13.06
C ARG A 39 0.84 15.51 -14.28
N GLN A 40 -0.30 15.29 -14.94
CA GLN A 40 -0.72 16.03 -16.13
C GLN A 40 -1.51 17.30 -15.78
N TYR A 41 -2.22 17.32 -14.64
CA TYR A 41 -3.10 18.44 -14.24
C TYR A 41 -2.37 19.70 -13.76
N LEU A 42 -1.18 19.60 -13.16
CA LEU A 42 -0.47 20.78 -12.61
C LEU A 42 0.23 21.65 -13.67
N SER A 43 0.55 21.11 -14.85
CA SER A 43 1.25 21.86 -15.91
C SER A 43 0.39 22.96 -16.57
N TYR A 44 -0.94 22.87 -16.46
CA TYR A 44 -1.86 23.79 -17.14
C TYR A 44 -2.09 25.13 -16.41
N TYR A 45 -1.78 25.22 -15.10
CA TYR A 45 -2.24 26.34 -14.27
C TYR A 45 -1.16 27.37 -13.84
N ILE A 46 0.13 27.12 -14.05
CA ILE A 46 1.22 28.06 -13.66
C ILE A 46 2.26 28.22 -14.78
N GLY A 47 1.87 28.83 -15.90
CA GLY A 47 2.71 28.97 -17.11
C GLY A 47 2.85 30.40 -17.69
N GLY A 48 2.66 31.46 -16.89
CA GLY A 48 2.23 32.76 -17.44
C GLY A 48 3.01 34.04 -17.08
N LYS A 49 4.33 34.03 -16.80
CA LYS A 49 5.14 35.28 -16.71
C LYS A 49 6.67 35.09 -16.70
N LYS A 50 7.34 35.40 -17.83
CA LYS A 50 8.77 35.82 -17.86
C LYS A 50 8.99 37.06 -18.74
N ARG A 51 8.99 38.21 -18.06
CA ARG A 51 9.72 39.47 -18.33
C ARG A 51 10.49 39.58 -19.68
N MET A 52 10.04 40.49 -20.54
CA MET A 52 10.90 41.29 -21.43
C MET A 52 10.73 42.79 -21.11
N GLU A 53 11.70 43.62 -21.49
CA GLU A 53 11.82 44.99 -20.98
C GLU A 53 11.50 46.10 -22.00
N THR A 54 10.67 47.04 -21.55
CA THR A 54 10.62 48.48 -21.91
C THR A 54 10.95 48.95 -23.35
N LYS A 55 9.91 49.44 -24.03
CA LYS A 55 9.90 50.80 -24.62
C LYS A 55 8.47 51.36 -24.72
N ASN A 56 8.35 52.67 -24.94
CA ASN A 56 7.21 53.50 -24.49
C ASN A 56 6.46 54.17 -25.68
N PRO A 57 5.45 55.06 -25.53
CA PRO A 57 4.05 54.70 -25.89
C PRO A 57 3.32 55.71 -26.79
N THR A 58 2.10 55.40 -27.27
CA THR A 58 1.01 56.40 -27.45
C THR A 58 -0.38 55.79 -27.70
N LYS A 59 -1.42 56.35 -27.03
CA LYS A 59 -2.83 56.59 -27.51
C LYS A 59 -3.72 55.39 -27.90
N THR A 60 -5.04 55.32 -27.61
CA THR A 60 -5.92 56.11 -26.71
C THR A 60 -7.16 55.28 -26.29
N ILE A 61 -7.57 55.45 -25.04
CA ILE A 61 -8.81 55.03 -24.33
C ILE A 61 -10.12 54.99 -25.17
N GLN A 62 -10.93 53.91 -25.03
CA GLN A 62 -12.37 54.00 -24.73
C GLN A 62 -12.95 52.77 -23.96
N ASN A 63 -13.90 53.10 -23.09
CA ASN A 63 -15.01 52.35 -22.44
C ASN A 63 -15.62 51.13 -23.20
N ARG A 64 -16.32 50.14 -22.58
CA ARG A 64 -16.64 49.81 -21.15
C ARG A 64 -17.27 48.40 -20.99
N SER A 65 -17.06 47.78 -19.81
CA SER A 65 -17.97 46.90 -19.04
C SER A 65 -18.83 45.76 -19.68
N ASN A 66 -18.66 44.56 -19.11
CA ASN A 66 -19.67 43.53 -18.80
C ASN A 66 -20.44 42.78 -19.90
N MET A 67 -20.13 41.48 -20.07
CA MET A 67 -21.12 40.40 -19.98
C MET A 67 -20.45 39.09 -19.46
N LYS A 68 -21.24 38.15 -18.94
CA LYS A 68 -20.77 36.87 -18.36
C LYS A 68 -21.11 35.69 -19.29
N PRO A 69 -20.28 34.63 -19.36
CA PRO A 69 -20.68 33.38 -20.00
C PRO A 69 -21.81 32.68 -19.22
N LYS A 70 -22.82 32.16 -19.93
CA LYS A 70 -23.87 31.30 -19.36
C LYS A 70 -23.40 29.85 -19.37
N TRP A 71 -23.28 29.23 -18.21
CA TRP A 71 -23.06 27.78 -18.09
C TRP A 71 -24.40 27.05 -18.11
N ARG A 72 -24.48 25.89 -18.79
CA ARG A 72 -25.69 25.05 -18.83
C ARG A 72 -26.00 24.56 -17.40
N PRO A 73 -27.23 24.73 -16.87
CA PRO A 73 -27.52 24.41 -15.47
C PRO A 73 -27.35 22.92 -15.15
N ALA A 74 -27.62 22.02 -16.10
CA ALA A 74 -27.44 20.58 -15.92
C ALA A 74 -25.99 20.19 -15.57
N PHE A 75 -24.97 20.81 -16.20
CA PHE A 75 -23.57 20.49 -15.90
C PHE A 75 -23.12 21.06 -14.55
N MET A 76 -23.57 22.28 -14.21
CA MET A 76 -23.39 22.84 -12.87
C MET A 76 -24.09 22.00 -11.79
N ILE A 77 -25.28 21.45 -12.08
CA ILE A 77 -26.01 20.56 -11.19
C ILE A 77 -25.32 19.20 -11.08
N LEU A 78 -24.80 18.62 -12.16
CA LEU A 78 -24.06 17.35 -12.12
C LEU A 78 -22.76 17.51 -11.32
N VAL A 79 -22.00 18.59 -11.56
CA VAL A 79 -20.79 18.90 -10.78
C VAL A 79 -21.13 19.23 -9.32
N LEU A 80 -22.24 19.89 -9.03
CA LEU A 80 -22.72 20.08 -7.65
C LEU A 80 -23.17 18.76 -7.01
N ILE A 81 -23.84 17.87 -7.73
CA ILE A 81 -24.22 16.54 -7.23
C ILE A 81 -22.97 15.70 -6.98
N ILE A 82 -21.99 15.69 -7.86
CA ILE A 82 -20.71 15.00 -7.64
C ILE A 82 -19.99 15.61 -6.44
N ILE A 83 -19.88 16.93 -6.32
CA ILE A 83 -19.26 17.59 -5.16
C ILE A 83 -20.06 17.31 -3.87
N ILE A 84 -21.40 17.29 -3.91
CA ILE A 84 -22.26 17.00 -2.76
C ILE A 84 -22.19 15.52 -2.38
N VAL A 85 -22.10 14.59 -3.33
CA VAL A 85 -21.95 13.15 -3.08
C VAL A 85 -20.52 12.82 -2.62
N SER A 86 -19.48 13.45 -3.16
CA SER A 86 -18.11 13.34 -2.66
C SER A 86 -17.96 13.98 -1.29
N ALA A 87 -18.60 15.13 -1.03
CA ALA A 87 -18.60 15.76 0.29
C ALA A 87 -19.48 15.00 1.30
N ALA A 88 -20.59 14.38 0.87
CA ALA A 88 -21.40 13.49 1.70
C ALA A 88 -20.68 12.17 1.97
N ALA A 89 -19.91 11.63 1.01
CA ALA A 89 -19.03 10.48 1.24
C ALA A 89 -17.89 10.84 2.21
N LEU A 90 -17.24 11.99 2.04
CA LEU A 90 -16.26 12.48 3.03
C LEU A 90 -16.90 12.73 4.40
N LEU A 91 -18.11 13.30 4.46
CA LEU A 91 -18.81 13.52 5.73
C LEU A 91 -19.27 12.21 6.35
N LEU A 92 -19.75 11.23 5.60
CA LEU A 92 -20.06 9.89 6.10
C LEU A 92 -18.80 9.17 6.60
N LEU A 93 -17.67 9.31 5.90
CA LEU A 93 -16.36 8.80 6.36
C LEU A 93 -15.76 9.60 7.53
N LEU A 94 -16.28 10.81 7.82
CA LEU A 94 -15.96 11.62 9.01
C LEU A 94 -17.05 11.54 10.10
N PHE A 95 -18.12 10.77 9.86
CA PHE A 95 -19.21 10.45 10.80
C PHE A 95 -19.35 8.93 11.02
N TRP A 96 -18.41 8.12 10.52
CA TRP A 96 -18.22 6.71 10.91
C TRP A 96 -17.06 6.54 11.92
N SER A 97 -16.92 7.56 12.78
CA SER A 97 -16.08 7.56 13.98
C SER A 97 -16.70 8.49 15.03
N GLY A 98 -17.81 8.05 15.64
CA GLY A 98 -18.54 8.79 16.69
C GLY A 98 -20.05 8.47 16.70
N ASP A 99 -20.56 7.96 17.82
CA ASP A 99 -21.85 7.28 17.92
C ASP A 99 -23.12 8.15 17.81
N GLU A 100 -24.22 7.55 17.31
CA GLU A 100 -25.58 7.99 17.65
C GLU A 100 -25.97 7.47 19.05
N VAL A 101 -25.67 8.24 20.09
CA VAL A 101 -26.36 8.08 21.39
C VAL A 101 -27.63 8.93 21.39
N MET A 102 -28.80 8.28 21.46
CA MET A 102 -30.03 8.99 21.82
C MET A 102 -30.02 9.33 23.32
N GLU A 103 -30.13 10.62 23.65
CA GLU A 103 -30.45 11.07 25.00
C GLU A 103 -31.75 10.40 25.50
N SER A 104 -31.80 9.92 26.75
CA SER A 104 -31.74 10.77 27.92
C SER A 104 -31.21 10.04 29.15
N GLY A 105 -30.19 10.60 29.81
CA GLY A 105 -29.51 9.90 30.92
C GLY A 105 -28.48 10.67 31.77
N SER A 106 -28.16 11.92 31.44
CA SER A 106 -27.32 12.87 32.22
C SER A 106 -25.84 12.51 32.53
N GLU A 107 -24.95 13.47 32.20
CA GLU A 107 -23.69 13.82 32.88
C GLU A 107 -22.44 12.92 32.77
N GLY A 108 -21.54 13.28 31.82
CA GLY A 108 -20.18 13.72 32.21
C GLY A 108 -18.95 13.01 31.60
N HIS A 109 -18.16 13.77 30.80
CA HIS A 109 -16.74 13.55 30.36
C HIS A 109 -16.27 12.11 29.99
N GLN A 110 -15.94 11.83 28.73
CA GLN A 110 -14.73 12.24 27.96
C GLN A 110 -13.43 11.48 28.31
N ASP A 111 -12.94 10.75 27.29
CA ASP A 111 -11.55 10.62 26.80
C ASP A 111 -10.47 9.98 27.73
N ALA A 112 -9.42 9.30 27.24
CA ALA A 112 -9.20 8.50 26.02
C ALA A 112 -7.87 7.72 26.15
N ASP A 113 -7.76 6.59 25.44
CA ASP A 113 -6.56 5.91 24.90
C ASP A 113 -5.24 5.71 25.71
N ASN A 114 -4.86 4.42 25.77
CA ASN A 114 -3.53 3.86 25.48
C ASN A 114 -2.29 4.04 26.39
N ASP A 115 -1.97 2.90 27.03
CA ASP A 115 -0.81 2.03 26.68
C ASP A 115 0.49 2.11 27.53
N MET A 116 1.13 0.94 27.59
CA MET A 116 2.43 0.54 28.18
C MET A 116 2.83 1.03 29.59
N GLN A 117 2.79 0.05 30.50
CA GLN A 117 3.86 -0.32 31.44
C GLN A 117 4.70 0.77 32.14
N GLU A 118 4.49 0.84 33.45
CA GLU A 118 5.49 0.51 34.48
C GLU A 118 6.89 1.15 34.44
N LYS A 119 7.25 1.99 35.43
CA LYS A 119 7.50 1.70 36.87
C LYS A 119 8.81 0.93 37.14
N SER A 120 9.42 1.00 38.33
CA SER A 120 9.16 1.79 39.57
C SER A 120 10.52 2.36 40.07
N SER A 121 10.65 3.28 41.03
CA SER A 121 10.24 3.25 42.46
C SER A 121 10.63 1.93 43.16
N ALA A 122 11.04 1.87 44.44
CA ALA A 122 11.17 2.87 45.50
C ALA A 122 12.39 2.45 46.39
N THR A 123 13.11 3.29 47.15
CA THR A 123 12.77 3.86 48.49
C THR A 123 12.72 2.73 49.57
N MET A 124 13.37 2.75 50.76
CA MET A 124 13.73 3.86 51.69
C MET A 124 14.70 3.42 52.86
N VAL A 125 15.24 4.40 53.62
CA VAL A 125 15.75 4.36 55.04
C VAL A 125 17.22 3.91 55.34
N THR A 126 17.80 4.53 56.40
CA THR A 126 19.19 4.44 56.93
C THR A 126 19.28 3.78 58.33
N PRO A 127 20.50 3.46 58.84
CA PRO A 127 20.73 3.47 60.30
C PRO A 127 22.13 3.86 60.88
N VAL A 128 22.15 4.88 61.75
CA VAL A 128 22.79 5.03 63.11
C VAL A 128 24.29 4.71 63.40
N THR A 129 25.00 5.66 64.06
CA THR A 129 25.90 5.55 65.29
C THR A 129 26.61 6.91 65.60
N ASP A 130 27.69 7.01 66.40
CA ASP A 130 27.84 7.24 67.87
C ASP A 130 29.28 7.79 68.16
N ASP A 131 29.78 8.42 69.25
CA ASP A 131 29.35 8.92 70.59
C ASP A 131 30.36 10.02 71.09
N ALA A 132 30.12 10.62 72.28
CA ALA A 132 31.12 11.05 73.31
C ALA A 132 31.64 12.51 73.45
N PHE A 133 30.98 13.26 74.36
CA PHE A 133 31.56 13.91 75.58
C PHE A 133 32.09 15.38 75.61
N THR A 134 31.34 16.27 76.30
CA THR A 134 31.69 17.63 76.87
C THR A 134 32.00 18.79 75.88
N ASP A 135 31.67 20.08 76.14
CA ASP A 135 31.40 20.84 77.39
C ASP A 135 30.41 22.04 77.22
N ASN A 136 29.86 22.55 78.33
CA ASN A 136 29.19 23.86 78.60
C ASN A 136 28.37 24.69 77.54
N ASN A 137 27.07 24.88 77.84
CA ASN A 137 26.16 26.05 77.61
C ASN A 137 26.49 27.17 76.57
N GLU A 138 25.59 27.42 75.60
CA GLU A 138 24.69 28.61 75.52
C GLU A 138 23.65 28.48 74.36
N ASP A 139 22.79 29.48 74.12
CA ASP A 139 21.56 29.42 73.28
C ASP A 139 21.76 29.37 71.74
N ARG A 140 20.97 28.51 71.04
CA ARG A 140 20.44 28.52 69.64
C ARG A 140 21.16 29.28 68.48
N PRO A 141 21.05 28.81 67.20
CA PRO A 141 20.71 27.47 66.65
C PRO A 141 21.52 27.06 65.37
N SER A 142 21.06 25.98 64.67
CA SER A 142 21.31 25.57 63.25
C SER A 142 22.64 24.91 62.84
N GLU A 143 22.61 24.20 61.69
CA GLU A 143 23.59 23.25 61.10
C GLU A 143 23.63 21.89 61.85
N MET A 144 23.33 20.71 61.28
CA MET A 144 23.74 19.96 60.06
C MET A 144 25.01 19.11 60.26
N ASP A 145 24.80 17.82 60.58
CA ASP A 145 25.84 16.76 60.64
C ASP A 145 25.61 15.67 59.59
N GLU A 146 26.71 15.04 59.13
CA GLU A 146 26.73 13.94 58.16
C GLU A 146 26.85 12.57 58.84
N ILE A 147 26.29 11.51 58.23
CA ILE A 147 26.45 10.11 58.69
C ILE A 147 27.32 9.35 57.68
N GLN A 148 28.32 8.60 58.17
CA GLN A 148 29.21 7.79 57.34
C GLN A 148 28.67 6.36 57.16
N ASN A 149 28.78 5.82 55.94
CA ASN A 149 28.47 4.41 55.64
C ASN A 149 29.55 3.47 56.17
N GLU A 150 29.20 2.51 57.04
CA GLU A 150 30.02 1.30 57.22
C GLU A 150 29.68 0.27 56.13
N VAL A 151 30.71 -0.35 55.57
CA VAL A 151 30.58 -1.38 54.52
C VAL A 151 30.47 -2.77 55.16
N PRO A 152 29.41 -3.56 54.90
CA PRO A 152 29.19 -4.83 55.59
C PRO A 152 30.29 -5.86 55.25
N ALA A 153 30.95 -6.39 56.28
CA ALA A 153 32.14 -7.22 56.13
C ALA A 153 31.89 -8.64 55.55
N GLN A 154 30.64 -9.11 55.53
CA GLN A 154 30.20 -10.34 54.86
C GLN A 154 28.76 -10.17 54.37
N CYS A 155 28.49 -10.60 53.14
CA CYS A 155 27.15 -10.62 52.58
C CYS A 155 26.51 -12.02 52.63
N PRO A 156 25.18 -12.11 52.75
CA PRO A 156 24.46 -13.37 52.59
C PRO A 156 24.60 -13.91 51.16
N ALA A 157 24.49 -15.23 51.02
CA ALA A 157 24.64 -15.96 49.75
C ALA A 157 23.30 -16.26 49.04
N ASN A 158 22.29 -15.42 49.28
CA ASN A 158 21.06 -15.40 48.50
C ASN A 158 21.30 -14.78 47.11
N TYR A 159 20.58 -15.27 46.12
CA TYR A 159 20.65 -14.77 44.74
C TYR A 159 19.35 -14.02 44.42
N ASP A 160 19.32 -12.75 44.81
CA ASP A 160 18.25 -11.80 44.59
C ASP A 160 18.84 -10.62 43.79
N PRO A 161 19.15 -10.84 42.50
CA PRO A 161 20.14 -10.06 41.75
C PRO A 161 19.70 -8.62 41.47
N VAL A 162 20.64 -7.69 41.58
CA VAL A 162 20.44 -6.25 41.37
C VAL A 162 21.40 -5.68 40.33
N CYS A 163 20.99 -4.62 39.64
CA CYS A 163 21.78 -3.92 38.64
C CYS A 163 22.41 -2.66 39.23
N GLY A 164 23.74 -2.54 39.12
CA GLY A 164 24.47 -1.33 39.51
C GLY A 164 24.48 -0.24 38.42
N ASN A 165 24.70 1.01 38.83
CA ASN A 165 24.92 2.14 37.89
C ASN A 165 26.19 1.97 37.01
N ASP A 166 27.07 1.04 37.39
CA ASP A 166 28.22 0.53 36.62
C ASP A 166 27.83 -0.44 35.48
N LYS A 167 26.53 -0.76 35.33
CA LYS A 167 25.95 -1.76 34.42
C LYS A 167 26.36 -3.21 34.72
N LYS A 168 26.74 -3.52 35.96
CA LYS A 168 27.08 -4.88 36.40
C LYS A 168 25.98 -5.44 37.30
N THR A 169 25.64 -6.71 37.09
CA THR A 169 24.78 -7.46 38.01
C THR A 169 25.57 -7.89 39.25
N TYR A 170 24.98 -7.68 40.43
CA TYR A 170 25.45 -8.15 41.72
C TYR A 170 24.49 -9.22 42.25
N SER A 171 24.97 -10.20 43.03
CA SER A 171 24.14 -11.36 43.43
C SER A 171 22.99 -10.97 44.36
N ASN A 172 23.17 -9.89 45.12
CA ASN A 172 22.16 -9.26 45.95
C ASN A 172 22.57 -7.81 46.28
N GLU A 173 21.65 -7.06 46.88
CA GLU A 173 21.86 -5.67 47.34
C GLU A 173 23.11 -5.50 48.22
N CYS A 174 23.40 -6.46 49.12
CA CYS A 174 24.58 -6.36 49.97
C CYS A 174 25.87 -6.39 49.15
N GLU A 175 25.97 -7.21 48.09
CA GLU A 175 27.16 -7.22 47.23
C GLU A 175 27.35 -5.93 46.43
N ALA A 176 26.26 -5.27 46.00
CA ALA A 176 26.33 -3.96 45.33
C ALA A 176 26.79 -2.86 46.31
N ASN A 177 26.19 -2.82 47.50
CA ASN A 177 26.57 -1.89 48.57
C ASN A 177 28.01 -2.15 49.07
N ALA A 178 28.45 -3.41 49.13
CA ALA A 178 29.82 -3.80 49.44
C ALA A 178 30.84 -3.34 48.38
N ALA A 179 30.41 -3.21 47.12
CA ALA A 179 31.19 -2.61 46.04
C ALA A 179 31.08 -1.08 45.98
N SER A 180 30.27 -0.45 46.85
CA SER A 180 29.92 0.98 46.79
C SER A 180 29.29 1.41 45.47
N VAL A 181 28.45 0.54 44.87
CA VAL A 181 27.74 0.80 43.63
C VAL A 181 26.25 1.03 43.92
N GLU A 182 25.74 2.16 43.43
CA GLU A 182 24.33 2.54 43.51
C GLU A 182 23.47 1.61 42.64
N ILE A 183 22.37 1.11 43.20
CA ILE A 183 21.45 0.19 42.51
C ILE A 183 20.48 1.00 41.65
N VAL A 184 20.38 0.63 40.37
CA VAL A 184 19.45 1.25 39.40
C VAL A 184 18.24 0.37 39.06
N ALA A 185 18.29 -0.93 39.39
CA ALA A 185 17.14 -1.83 39.29
C ALA A 185 17.28 -3.04 40.23
N PHE A 186 16.17 -3.50 40.81
CA PHE A 186 16.07 -4.74 41.59
C PHE A 186 15.89 -5.97 40.68
N SER A 187 16.76 -6.08 39.69
CA SER A 187 16.83 -7.17 38.71
C SER A 187 18.26 -7.25 38.14
N PRO A 188 18.64 -8.34 37.45
CA PRO A 188 19.89 -8.36 36.70
C PRO A 188 19.94 -7.19 35.72
N CYS A 189 21.12 -6.60 35.49
CA CYS A 189 21.25 -5.61 34.43
C CYS A 189 20.81 -6.21 33.10
N ALA A 190 19.84 -5.58 32.45
CA ALA A 190 19.36 -5.99 31.15
C ALA A 190 20.55 -6.12 30.19
N GLU A 191 20.76 -7.30 29.61
CA GLU A 191 21.82 -7.50 28.63
C GLU A 191 21.65 -6.46 27.51
N THR A 192 22.64 -5.58 27.35
CA THR A 192 22.66 -4.68 26.20
C THR A 192 22.69 -5.55 24.96
N LYS A 193 21.58 -5.57 24.18
CA LYS A 193 21.47 -6.34 22.93
C LYS A 193 22.48 -5.83 21.90
N THR A 194 23.72 -6.26 22.04
CA THR A 194 24.77 -6.05 21.07
C THR A 194 24.52 -6.99 19.91
N CYS A 195 24.24 -6.42 18.74
CA CYS A 195 24.30 -7.20 17.52
C CYS A 195 25.79 -7.45 17.21
N THR A 196 26.18 -8.71 17.13
CA THR A 196 27.52 -9.13 16.73
C THR A 196 27.47 -9.80 15.38
N ASP A 197 28.41 -9.41 14.53
CA ASP A 197 28.55 -9.80 13.14
C ASP A 197 29.99 -10.33 12.96
N SER A 198 30.18 -11.42 12.22
CA SER A 198 31.50 -12.04 12.03
C SER A 198 32.25 -11.54 10.79
N ASP A 199 31.62 -10.68 9.99
CA ASP A 199 31.97 -10.35 8.60
C ASP A 199 31.76 -8.86 8.36
N GLY A 200 30.57 -8.37 8.73
CA GLY A 200 29.97 -7.18 8.17
C GLY A 200 29.27 -7.52 6.84
N ASP A 201 29.28 -6.55 5.94
CA ASP A 201 28.74 -6.62 4.58
C ASP A 201 29.86 -7.13 3.63
N ASP A 202 30.25 -8.41 3.77
CA ASP A 202 31.34 -9.07 3.03
C ASP A 202 30.91 -10.43 2.44
N ILE A 203 30.03 -10.33 1.44
CA ILE A 203 29.49 -11.42 0.61
C ILE A 203 30.51 -12.46 0.09
N PHE A 204 31.82 -12.24 0.18
CA PHE A 204 32.86 -13.21 -0.21
C PHE A 204 33.25 -14.17 0.93
N LYS A 205 32.71 -13.99 2.12
CA LYS A 205 32.90 -14.81 3.30
C LYS A 205 31.52 -15.27 3.80
N LYS A 206 31.46 -16.40 4.52
CA LYS A 206 30.22 -16.85 5.16
C LYS A 206 30.18 -16.32 6.57
N GLY A 207 29.13 -15.59 6.89
CA GLY A 207 28.94 -14.99 8.19
C GLY A 207 27.84 -15.56 9.05
N LYS A 208 27.81 -14.98 10.24
CA LYS A 208 26.90 -15.30 11.32
C LYS A 208 26.63 -14.06 12.17
N THR A 209 25.43 -13.51 12.04
CA THR A 209 24.94 -12.49 12.96
C THR A 209 24.26 -13.10 14.18
N LYS A 210 24.32 -12.37 15.29
CA LYS A 210 23.62 -12.68 16.53
C LYS A 210 23.21 -11.39 17.25
N SER A 211 21.96 -11.30 17.69
CA SER A 211 21.50 -10.26 18.62
C SER A 211 20.65 -10.88 19.74
N GLY A 212 21.16 -10.83 20.97
CA GLY A 212 20.55 -11.52 22.11
C GLY A 212 20.44 -13.03 21.88
N THR A 213 19.21 -13.53 21.74
CA THR A 213 18.91 -14.94 21.44
C THR A 213 18.76 -15.25 19.95
N GLU A 214 18.52 -14.26 19.09
CA GLU A 214 18.39 -14.46 17.64
C GLU A 214 19.79 -14.63 17.01
N SER A 215 19.92 -15.56 16.06
CA SER A 215 21.13 -15.70 15.25
C SER A 215 20.79 -16.27 13.87
N LYS A 216 21.44 -15.74 12.84
CA LYS A 216 21.28 -16.11 11.42
C LYS A 216 22.66 -16.35 10.82
N GLU A 217 22.75 -17.20 9.80
CA GLU A 217 23.97 -17.51 9.05
C GLU A 217 23.69 -17.32 7.56
N ASP A 218 24.67 -16.78 6.83
CA ASP A 218 24.49 -16.45 5.42
C ASP A 218 24.28 -17.72 4.57
N SER A 219 23.48 -17.57 3.52
CA SER A 219 22.93 -18.72 2.79
C SER A 219 22.74 -18.41 1.31
N CYS A 220 22.73 -19.44 0.45
CA CYS A 220 22.59 -19.26 -0.98
C CYS A 220 21.12 -19.40 -1.44
N VAL A 221 20.66 -18.44 -2.23
CA VAL A 221 19.46 -18.59 -3.07
C VAL A 221 19.91 -18.54 -4.52
N GLY A 222 20.05 -19.73 -5.11
CA GLY A 222 20.71 -19.90 -6.40
C GLY A 222 22.16 -19.38 -6.33
N PRO A 223 22.58 -18.47 -7.23
CA PRO A 223 23.93 -17.92 -7.27
C PRO A 223 24.13 -16.70 -6.35
N ASN A 224 23.08 -16.24 -5.66
CA ASN A 224 23.08 -15.03 -4.83
C ASN A 224 23.17 -15.38 -3.33
N VAL A 225 23.76 -14.48 -2.54
CA VAL A 225 23.89 -14.62 -1.08
C VAL A 225 22.70 -13.93 -0.42
N ILE A 226 22.02 -14.59 0.51
CA ILE A 226 21.27 -13.90 1.57
C ILE A 226 22.29 -13.53 2.63
N GLU A 227 22.58 -12.23 2.71
CA GLU A 227 23.47 -11.61 3.69
C GLU A 227 22.64 -11.19 4.91
N HIS A 228 23.14 -11.44 6.12
CA HIS A 228 22.53 -11.04 7.38
C HIS A 228 23.47 -10.15 8.18
N ILE A 229 23.29 -8.82 8.12
CA ILE A 229 24.18 -7.85 8.76
C ILE A 229 23.55 -7.15 9.99
N CYS A 230 24.39 -6.60 10.87
CA CYS A 230 23.95 -5.87 12.06
C CYS A 230 23.68 -4.38 11.82
N GLU A 231 22.42 -3.94 11.91
CA GLU A 231 22.07 -2.51 12.04
C GLU A 231 21.74 -2.15 13.50
N GLY A 232 22.72 -1.56 14.19
CA GLY A 232 22.60 -1.15 15.60
C GLY A 232 22.46 -2.36 16.54
N THR A 233 21.23 -2.65 16.97
CA THR A 233 20.90 -3.77 17.86
C THR A 233 20.10 -4.87 17.16
N SER A 234 19.87 -4.75 15.86
CA SER A 234 18.97 -5.62 15.08
C SER A 234 19.72 -6.31 13.95
N ILE A 235 19.31 -7.54 13.63
CA ILE A 235 19.76 -8.25 12.42
C ILE A 235 18.85 -7.84 11.26
N ILE A 236 19.40 -7.18 10.25
CA ILE A 236 18.74 -6.95 8.96
C ILE A 236 19.19 -8.02 7.96
N SER A 237 18.51 -8.15 6.82
CA SER A 237 18.80 -9.23 5.87
C SER A 237 18.46 -8.81 4.44
N GLY A 238 19.31 -9.17 3.47
CA GLY A 238 19.14 -8.78 2.08
C GLY A 238 19.68 -9.83 1.11
N LEU A 239 19.09 -9.90 -0.09
CA LEU A 239 19.59 -10.74 -1.17
C LEU A 239 20.59 -9.92 -2.01
N LEU A 240 21.85 -10.35 -2.02
CA LEU A 240 22.96 -9.69 -2.70
C LEU A 240 23.52 -10.59 -3.81
N ASN A 241 23.70 -10.01 -5.00
CA ASN A 241 24.15 -10.74 -6.18
C ASN A 241 25.68 -10.88 -6.19
N CYS A 242 26.18 -12.09 -6.46
CA CYS A 242 27.62 -12.30 -6.58
C CYS A 242 28.21 -11.57 -7.81
N PRO A 243 29.36 -10.88 -7.69
CA PRO A 243 29.98 -10.20 -8.83
C PRO A 243 30.45 -11.16 -9.94
N MET A 244 30.54 -10.64 -11.17
CA MET A 244 30.93 -11.42 -12.35
C MET A 244 32.18 -12.28 -12.14
N GLY A 245 32.06 -13.59 -12.38
CA GLY A 245 33.12 -14.58 -12.14
C GLY A 245 33.07 -15.29 -10.78
N TYR A 246 32.05 -15.00 -9.97
CA TYR A 246 31.75 -15.62 -8.68
C TYR A 246 30.29 -16.13 -8.66
N SER A 247 30.00 -17.06 -7.75
CA SER A 247 28.64 -17.55 -7.46
C SER A 247 28.57 -18.04 -6.02
N CYS A 248 27.38 -18.01 -5.41
CA CYS A 248 27.22 -18.43 -4.03
C CYS A 248 27.45 -19.93 -3.84
N ALA A 249 28.31 -20.30 -2.88
CA ALA A 249 28.42 -21.65 -2.33
C ALA A 249 28.64 -21.57 -0.81
N ASP A 250 27.87 -22.37 -0.05
CA ASP A 250 27.88 -22.37 1.43
C ASP A 250 27.75 -20.96 2.04
N GLY A 251 26.85 -20.13 1.49
CA GLY A 251 26.58 -18.78 2.00
C GLY A 251 27.61 -17.71 1.66
N ALA A 252 28.52 -17.96 0.71
CA ALA A 252 29.52 -16.97 0.29
C ALA A 252 29.77 -17.00 -1.23
N CYS A 253 30.04 -15.84 -1.84
CA CYS A 253 30.45 -15.70 -3.23
C CYS A 253 31.86 -16.27 -3.44
N VAL A 254 31.95 -17.51 -3.96
CA VAL A 254 33.22 -18.15 -4.30
C VAL A 254 33.51 -17.99 -5.80
N SER A 255 34.79 -17.87 -6.18
CA SER A 255 35.15 -17.77 -7.59
C SER A 255 34.79 -19.05 -8.35
N LEU A 256 34.20 -18.90 -9.54
CA LEU A 256 33.84 -20.03 -10.42
C LEU A 256 35.04 -20.92 -10.77
N SER A 257 36.27 -20.39 -10.71
CA SER A 257 37.50 -21.17 -10.91
C SER A 257 37.83 -22.15 -9.77
N SER A 258 37.20 -21.99 -8.60
CA SER A 258 37.42 -22.81 -7.41
C SER A 258 36.38 -23.92 -7.24
N ILE A 259 35.21 -23.79 -7.88
CA ILE A 259 34.12 -24.77 -7.78
C ILE A 259 34.46 -25.99 -8.63
N LYS A 260 34.67 -27.15 -7.99
CA LYS A 260 34.90 -28.43 -8.67
C LYS A 260 33.62 -29.29 -8.68
N GLY A 261 32.74 -28.99 -9.62
CA GLY A 261 31.57 -29.80 -9.94
C GLY A 261 31.10 -29.54 -11.36
N THR A 262 30.48 -30.55 -11.98
CA THR A 262 29.66 -30.36 -13.19
C THR A 262 28.51 -29.44 -12.81
N GLN A 263 28.39 -28.28 -13.45
CA GLN A 263 27.33 -27.33 -13.17
C GLN A 263 26.92 -26.60 -14.45
N CYS A 264 25.62 -26.32 -14.57
CA CYS A 264 25.08 -25.45 -15.61
C CYS A 264 25.40 -23.99 -15.23
N VAL A 265 25.93 -23.20 -16.16
CA VAL A 265 26.26 -21.79 -15.93
C VAL A 265 25.44 -20.92 -16.87
N ASP A 266 24.69 -20.01 -16.29
CA ASP A 266 23.79 -19.05 -16.93
C ASP A 266 24.49 -17.69 -17.00
N SER A 267 24.33 -16.92 -18.10
CA SER A 267 25.15 -15.71 -18.33
C SER A 267 24.53 -14.41 -17.80
N ASP A 268 23.21 -14.40 -17.67
CA ASP A 268 22.33 -13.29 -17.37
C ASP A 268 21.26 -13.68 -16.34
N ASN A 269 21.16 -14.99 -16.06
CA ASN A 269 20.90 -15.51 -14.72
C ASN A 269 19.42 -15.42 -14.31
N GLY A 270 18.51 -15.69 -15.26
CA GLY A 270 17.07 -15.65 -15.03
C GLY A 270 16.24 -15.69 -16.31
N VAL A 271 15.12 -14.96 -16.28
CA VAL A 271 14.16 -14.81 -17.38
C VAL A 271 14.26 -13.40 -17.95
N THR A 272 15.46 -13.07 -18.45
CA THR A 272 15.90 -11.69 -18.74
C THR A 272 15.87 -11.35 -20.22
N THR A 273 14.70 -11.46 -20.84
CA THR A 273 14.46 -11.27 -22.28
C THR A 273 14.97 -9.96 -22.90
N ASP A 274 15.31 -8.91 -22.14
CA ASP A 274 15.91 -7.65 -22.63
C ASP A 274 17.45 -7.68 -22.71
N VAL A 275 18.06 -8.62 -22.00
CA VAL A 275 19.47 -9.02 -22.12
C VAL A 275 19.57 -10.17 -23.14
N LYS A 276 20.75 -10.39 -23.71
CA LYS A 276 21.01 -11.55 -24.56
C LYS A 276 21.79 -12.57 -23.73
N GLY A 277 21.15 -13.69 -23.42
CA GLY A 277 21.72 -14.75 -22.63
C GLY A 277 22.39 -15.88 -23.39
N ALA A 278 23.01 -16.75 -22.60
CA ALA A 278 23.58 -18.02 -23.02
C ALA A 278 23.88 -18.92 -21.81
N VAL A 279 23.43 -20.17 -21.89
CA VAL A 279 23.81 -21.22 -20.94
C VAL A 279 25.01 -22.02 -21.43
N ASN A 280 26.03 -22.19 -20.60
CA ASN A 280 27.11 -23.15 -20.81
C ASN A 280 26.87 -24.40 -19.95
N LEU A 281 26.91 -25.57 -20.57
CA LEU A 281 27.01 -26.86 -19.87
C LEU A 281 28.20 -27.65 -20.44
N ASP A 282 29.14 -28.04 -19.57
CA ASP A 282 30.35 -28.80 -19.89
C ASP A 282 31.16 -28.25 -21.10
N GLY A 283 31.21 -26.92 -21.25
CA GLY A 283 31.93 -26.26 -22.34
C GLY A 283 31.17 -26.20 -23.67
N LYS A 284 29.86 -26.44 -23.66
CA LYS A 284 28.96 -26.24 -24.80
C LYS A 284 27.97 -25.12 -24.50
N ASP A 285 27.93 -24.11 -25.36
CA ASP A 285 27.03 -22.97 -25.26
C ASP A 285 25.64 -23.25 -25.88
N TYR A 286 24.63 -22.66 -25.26
CA TYR A 286 23.22 -22.64 -25.63
C TYR A 286 22.76 -21.16 -25.56
N PRO A 287 23.04 -20.34 -26.59
CA PRO A 287 22.69 -18.93 -26.61
C PRO A 287 21.21 -18.72 -26.94
N ASP A 288 20.66 -17.61 -26.45
CA ASP A 288 19.29 -17.20 -26.77
C ASP A 288 19.15 -16.80 -28.23
N PHE A 289 17.97 -17.04 -28.80
CA PHE A 289 17.68 -16.70 -30.19
C PHE A 289 16.20 -16.40 -30.42
N CYS A 290 15.90 -15.52 -31.38
CA CYS A 290 14.53 -15.22 -31.75
C CYS A 290 13.87 -16.41 -32.47
N THR A 291 12.75 -16.91 -31.99
CA THR A 291 11.92 -17.90 -32.73
C THR A 291 11.03 -17.22 -33.76
N SER A 292 10.58 -16.00 -33.47
CA SER A 292 9.79 -15.15 -34.38
C SER A 292 10.12 -13.66 -34.12
N PRO A 293 9.54 -12.71 -34.88
CA PRO A 293 9.84 -11.29 -34.71
C PRO A 293 9.55 -10.72 -33.31
N ASN A 294 8.71 -11.39 -32.51
CA ASN A 294 8.27 -10.91 -31.19
C ASN A 294 8.56 -11.93 -30.07
N GLU A 295 9.27 -13.03 -30.33
CA GLU A 295 9.53 -14.09 -29.34
C GLU A 295 11.02 -14.35 -29.17
N VAL A 296 11.48 -14.36 -27.93
CA VAL A 296 12.80 -14.87 -27.53
C VAL A 296 12.63 -16.33 -27.12
N LYS A 297 13.43 -17.23 -27.72
CA LYS A 297 13.70 -18.51 -27.09
C LYS A 297 14.93 -18.38 -26.21
N GLU A 298 14.68 -18.54 -24.93
CA GLU A 298 15.63 -18.37 -23.83
C GLU A 298 16.13 -19.73 -23.33
N TYR A 299 17.40 -19.82 -22.96
CA TYR A 299 18.00 -20.99 -22.32
C TYR A 299 18.45 -20.65 -20.92
N LEU A 300 18.02 -21.44 -19.93
CA LEU A 300 18.29 -21.17 -18.51
C LEU A 300 18.61 -22.45 -17.72
N CYS A 301 19.31 -22.28 -16.60
CA CYS A 301 19.81 -23.39 -15.79
C CYS A 301 18.85 -23.81 -14.67
N ASN A 302 18.26 -25.02 -14.79
CA ASN A 302 17.57 -25.68 -13.69
C ASN A 302 18.54 -26.65 -12.99
N GLY A 303 19.25 -26.14 -11.98
CA GLY A 303 20.31 -26.85 -11.28
C GLY A 303 21.46 -27.21 -12.22
N ASN A 304 21.53 -28.49 -12.63
CA ASN A 304 22.55 -29.00 -13.56
C ASN A 304 21.99 -29.34 -14.95
N ALA A 305 20.72 -29.03 -15.23
CA ALA A 305 20.10 -29.25 -16.53
C ALA A 305 19.89 -27.92 -17.27
N VAL A 306 20.24 -27.90 -18.56
CA VAL A 306 19.80 -26.84 -19.47
C VAL A 306 18.32 -27.08 -19.79
N ILE A 307 17.46 -26.10 -19.47
CA ILE A 307 16.09 -26.05 -19.97
C ILE A 307 15.93 -24.83 -20.89
N SER A 308 14.75 -24.67 -21.51
CA SER A 308 14.50 -23.57 -22.43
C SER A 308 13.01 -23.26 -22.54
N GLN A 309 12.65 -21.99 -22.56
CA GLN A 309 11.28 -21.50 -22.70
C GLN A 309 11.15 -20.55 -23.90
N ILE A 310 9.94 -20.05 -24.16
CA ILE A 310 9.67 -19.11 -25.25
C ILE A 310 8.86 -17.96 -24.65
N GLU A 311 9.48 -16.79 -24.58
CA GLU A 311 8.91 -15.59 -24.00
C GLU A 311 8.53 -14.59 -25.09
N THR A 312 7.38 -13.94 -24.93
CA THR A 312 6.89 -12.92 -25.86
C THR A 312 7.35 -11.53 -25.41
N CYS A 313 7.97 -10.78 -26.32
CA CYS A 313 8.38 -9.40 -26.07
C CYS A 313 7.19 -8.52 -25.71
N MET A 314 7.39 -7.60 -24.75
CA MET A 314 6.40 -6.60 -24.35
C MET A 314 5.84 -5.81 -25.54
N ALA A 315 4.59 -5.38 -25.46
CA ALA A 315 3.90 -4.67 -26.55
C ALA A 315 4.70 -3.47 -27.08
N GLY A 316 5.01 -3.49 -28.38
CA GLY A 316 5.86 -2.48 -29.04
C GLY A 316 7.36 -2.79 -29.06
N ALA A 317 7.80 -3.92 -28.51
CA ALA A 317 9.15 -4.46 -28.67
C ALA A 317 9.19 -5.58 -29.72
N VAL A 318 10.38 -5.79 -30.32
CA VAL A 318 10.69 -6.86 -31.26
C VAL A 318 11.93 -7.62 -30.80
N CYS A 319 12.02 -8.91 -31.11
CA CYS A 319 13.22 -9.68 -30.88
C CYS A 319 14.28 -9.38 -31.95
N ASP A 320 15.53 -9.15 -31.52
CA ASP A 320 16.70 -9.00 -32.38
C ASP A 320 17.95 -9.55 -31.68
N ASP A 321 18.74 -10.32 -32.43
CA ASP A 321 19.92 -11.05 -31.93
C ASP A 321 19.67 -11.88 -30.64
N GLY A 322 18.45 -12.37 -30.42
CA GLY A 322 18.10 -13.22 -29.27
C GLY A 322 17.60 -12.48 -28.03
N ARG A 323 17.16 -11.23 -28.16
CA ARG A 323 16.57 -10.44 -27.07
C ARG A 323 15.54 -9.42 -27.56
N CYS A 324 14.65 -8.99 -26.69
CA CYS A 324 13.67 -7.94 -26.94
C CYS A 324 14.30 -6.54 -26.93
N LYS A 325 13.91 -5.69 -27.87
CA LYS A 325 14.25 -4.26 -27.96
C LYS A 325 13.05 -3.45 -28.45
N GLU A 326 12.99 -2.14 -28.17
CA GLU A 326 11.96 -1.26 -28.75
C GLU A 326 11.90 -1.39 -30.28
N ALA A 327 10.70 -1.47 -30.85
CA ALA A 327 10.50 -1.48 -32.30
C ALA A 327 10.94 -0.15 -32.92
N PRO A 328 11.68 -0.16 -34.04
CA PRO A 328 12.10 1.07 -34.72
C PRO A 328 10.89 1.75 -35.38
N SER A 329 10.30 2.73 -34.69
CA SER A 329 9.19 3.53 -35.24
C SER A 329 9.55 4.17 -36.58
N ALA A 330 8.64 4.03 -37.54
CA ALA A 330 8.63 4.79 -38.77
C ALA A 330 7.45 5.75 -38.76
N CYS A 331 7.69 7.00 -39.11
CA CYS A 331 6.67 8.04 -39.26
C CYS A 331 6.80 8.55 -40.69
N SER A 332 5.69 8.53 -41.44
CA SER A 332 5.59 9.13 -42.77
C SER A 332 4.47 10.15 -42.79
N ASP A 333 4.71 11.21 -43.56
CA ASP A 333 4.03 12.49 -43.50
C ASP A 333 3.73 12.87 -44.97
N SER A 334 2.46 13.09 -45.31
CA SER A 334 2.01 13.01 -46.73
C SER A 334 2.03 14.33 -47.49
N ASP A 335 1.93 15.46 -46.78
CA ASP A 335 2.18 16.81 -47.26
C ASP A 335 3.56 17.33 -46.77
N GLY A 336 3.94 16.99 -45.52
CA GLY A 336 5.33 16.91 -45.10
C GLY A 336 5.79 18.05 -44.19
N GLY A 337 5.56 17.91 -42.89
CA GLY A 337 6.00 18.87 -41.88
C GLY A 337 4.85 19.76 -41.44
N LYS A 338 4.90 21.06 -41.71
CA LYS A 338 3.88 22.01 -41.21
C LYS A 338 3.28 22.80 -42.38
N ASP A 339 2.49 22.11 -43.22
CA ASP A 339 1.78 22.68 -44.37
C ASP A 339 0.24 22.63 -44.26
N ILE A 340 -0.31 23.44 -43.34
CA ILE A 340 -1.73 23.88 -43.28
C ILE A 340 -2.39 24.32 -44.61
N THR A 341 -1.71 24.32 -45.76
CA THR A 341 -2.27 24.62 -47.09
C THR A 341 -2.56 23.38 -47.95
N THR A 342 -2.14 22.19 -47.52
CA THR A 342 -2.40 20.89 -48.16
C THR A 342 -3.33 20.03 -47.28
N GLU A 343 -4.02 19.02 -47.84
CA GLU A 343 -4.74 18.02 -47.02
C GLU A 343 -3.71 16.94 -46.61
N GLY A 344 -3.31 16.91 -45.34
CA GLY A 344 -2.31 15.98 -44.81
C GLY A 344 -2.87 14.78 -44.03
N GLU A 345 -1.99 13.80 -43.88
CA GLU A 345 -2.13 12.59 -43.08
C GLU A 345 -0.73 12.12 -42.64
N VAL A 346 -0.55 11.92 -41.34
CA VAL A 346 0.59 11.21 -40.75
C VAL A 346 0.23 9.75 -40.52
N GLN A 347 1.11 8.86 -40.95
CA GLN A 347 1.09 7.43 -40.62
C GLN A 347 2.26 7.07 -39.72
N VAL A 348 1.98 6.42 -38.58
CA VAL A 348 2.99 5.88 -37.66
C VAL A 348 2.95 4.37 -37.71
N THR A 349 4.05 3.75 -38.14
CA THR A 349 4.19 2.29 -38.18
C THR A 349 4.99 1.78 -36.98
N THR A 350 4.38 0.92 -36.19
CA THR A 350 4.98 0.26 -35.02
C THR A 350 4.79 -1.26 -35.15
N GLY A 351 5.85 -1.98 -35.53
CA GLY A 351 5.75 -3.41 -35.84
C GLY A 351 4.84 -3.65 -37.05
N THR A 352 3.66 -4.23 -36.83
CA THR A 352 2.61 -4.46 -37.84
C THR A 352 1.45 -3.46 -37.75
N GLN A 353 1.38 -2.63 -36.70
CA GLN A 353 0.33 -1.62 -36.53
C GLN A 353 0.67 -0.35 -37.32
N VAL A 354 -0.35 0.27 -37.91
CA VAL A 354 -0.25 1.54 -38.64
C VAL A 354 -1.34 2.49 -38.12
N ASP A 355 -0.95 3.44 -37.30
CA ASP A 355 -1.83 4.48 -36.76
C ASP A 355 -1.87 5.69 -37.71
N LYS A 356 -3.04 6.33 -37.85
CA LYS A 356 -3.30 7.41 -38.80
C LYS A 356 -3.82 8.66 -38.09
N TYR A 357 -3.31 9.83 -38.51
CA TYR A 357 -3.72 11.14 -37.99
C TYR A 357 -3.86 12.12 -39.16
N ASN A 358 -5.07 12.65 -39.38
CA ASN A 358 -5.36 13.65 -40.43
C ASN A 358 -5.46 15.04 -39.81
N ASP A 359 -5.18 16.09 -40.57
CA ASP A 359 -5.35 17.46 -40.11
C ASP A 359 -6.83 17.84 -39.95
N VAL A 360 -7.13 18.67 -38.94
CA VAL A 360 -8.50 18.96 -38.54
C VAL A 360 -8.74 20.46 -38.39
N CYS A 361 -9.83 20.95 -38.99
CA CYS A 361 -10.33 22.29 -38.72
C CYS A 361 -10.90 22.38 -37.30
N VAL A 362 -10.19 23.05 -36.40
CA VAL A 362 -10.63 23.29 -35.01
C VAL A 362 -11.65 24.42 -34.95
N ASP A 363 -11.48 25.45 -35.79
CA ASP A 363 -12.48 26.47 -36.06
C ASP A 363 -12.33 26.99 -37.51
N PRO A 364 -13.21 27.89 -38.00
CA PRO A 364 -13.15 28.39 -39.38
C PRO A 364 -11.86 29.12 -39.80
N ILE A 365 -10.90 29.37 -38.90
CA ILE A 365 -9.59 29.98 -39.16
C ILE A 365 -8.41 29.25 -38.47
N GLN A 366 -8.63 28.06 -37.88
CA GLN A 366 -7.57 27.29 -37.20
C GLN A 366 -7.52 25.82 -37.66
N VAL A 367 -6.29 25.37 -37.97
CA VAL A 367 -5.92 23.98 -38.28
C VAL A 367 -5.20 23.38 -37.08
N LEU A 368 -5.59 22.18 -36.66
CA LEU A 368 -4.73 21.30 -35.87
C LEU A 368 -3.95 20.43 -36.86
N GLU A 369 -2.66 20.72 -36.96
CA GLU A 369 -1.69 20.06 -37.82
C GLU A 369 -1.12 18.82 -37.15
N PHE A 370 -1.02 17.70 -37.86
CA PHE A 370 -0.28 16.50 -37.46
C PHE A 370 0.97 16.32 -38.32
N PHE A 371 2.13 16.11 -37.70
CA PHE A 371 3.41 16.08 -38.44
C PHE A 371 4.44 15.11 -37.87
N CYS A 372 5.39 14.68 -38.70
CA CYS A 372 6.51 13.83 -38.29
C CYS A 372 7.76 14.63 -37.92
N GLU A 373 8.25 14.47 -36.68
CA GLU A 373 9.50 15.07 -36.18
C GLU A 373 10.32 13.99 -35.46
N ASP A 374 11.60 13.85 -35.79
CA ASP A 374 12.49 12.79 -35.27
C ASP A 374 11.91 11.35 -35.35
N LYS A 375 11.17 11.07 -36.43
CA LYS A 375 10.40 9.83 -36.69
C LYS A 375 9.25 9.55 -35.70
N LYS A 376 8.72 10.57 -35.04
CA LYS A 376 7.54 10.46 -34.16
C LYS A 376 6.48 11.45 -34.60
N GLN A 377 5.20 11.10 -34.43
CA GLN A 377 4.10 12.03 -34.60
C GLN A 377 4.22 13.18 -33.58
N LYS A 378 3.77 14.35 -34.02
CA LYS A 378 3.61 15.60 -33.28
C LYS A 378 2.32 16.27 -33.75
N GLU A 379 1.90 17.28 -33.00
CA GLU A 379 0.75 18.11 -33.32
C GLU A 379 1.05 19.60 -33.06
N VAL A 380 0.43 20.50 -33.81
CA VAL A 380 0.49 21.95 -33.54
C VAL A 380 -0.77 22.68 -34.03
N LEU A 381 -1.31 23.58 -33.21
CA LEU A 381 -2.42 24.44 -33.61
C LEU A 381 -1.88 25.67 -34.37
N MET A 382 -2.33 25.85 -35.61
CA MET A 382 -1.93 26.94 -36.51
C MET A 382 -3.15 27.69 -37.05
N SER A 383 -2.94 28.86 -37.65
CA SER A 383 -4.03 29.76 -38.10
C SER A 383 -3.89 30.14 -39.57
N CYS A 384 -5.02 30.15 -40.26
CA CYS A 384 -5.11 30.50 -41.68
C CYS A 384 -4.81 31.98 -41.96
N GLY A 385 -4.46 32.27 -43.21
CA GLY A 385 -4.16 33.61 -43.69
C GLY A 385 -5.37 34.56 -43.70
N ALA A 386 -5.09 35.85 -43.82
CA ALA A 386 -6.13 36.89 -43.82
C ALA A 386 -6.96 36.85 -45.12
N GLY A 387 -8.14 36.22 -45.05
CA GLY A 387 -9.02 35.97 -46.20
C GLY A 387 -9.12 34.49 -46.59
N GLU A 388 -8.48 33.60 -45.82
CA GLU A 388 -8.66 32.15 -45.88
C GLU A 388 -9.61 31.68 -44.78
N GLN A 389 -10.18 30.50 -44.98
CA GLN A 389 -10.95 29.75 -44.00
C GLN A 389 -10.46 28.30 -43.96
N CYS A 390 -10.61 27.62 -42.84
CA CYS A 390 -10.32 26.19 -42.78
C CYS A 390 -11.46 25.38 -43.43
N ALA A 391 -11.10 24.44 -44.31
CA ALA A 391 -11.97 23.41 -44.86
C ALA A 391 -11.14 22.14 -45.17
N ASN A 392 -11.66 20.97 -44.80
CA ASN A 392 -10.96 19.68 -44.94
C ASN A 392 -9.53 19.68 -44.37
N GLY A 393 -9.37 20.06 -43.11
CA GLY A 393 -8.06 20.12 -42.45
C GLY A 393 -7.13 21.25 -42.89
N ARG A 394 -7.40 21.95 -44.01
CA ARG A 394 -6.49 22.96 -44.58
C ARG A 394 -7.11 24.34 -44.76
N CYS A 395 -6.25 25.34 -44.94
CA CYS A 395 -6.63 26.72 -45.23
C CYS A 395 -6.90 26.94 -46.72
N VAL A 396 -8.08 27.47 -47.05
CA VAL A 396 -8.52 27.78 -48.43
C VAL A 396 -9.01 29.22 -48.57
N THR A 397 -8.66 29.90 -49.68
CA THR A 397 -9.04 31.31 -49.90
C THR A 397 -10.55 31.47 -50.14
N SER A 398 -11.23 32.29 -49.34
CA SER A 398 -12.70 32.41 -49.41
C SER A 398 -13.19 33.15 -50.66
N ALA A 399 -13.97 32.47 -51.51
CA ALA A 399 -14.77 33.09 -52.56
C ALA A 399 -16.14 33.54 -52.01
N SER A 400 -16.67 34.67 -52.51
CA SER A 400 -17.81 35.38 -51.88
C SER A 400 -19.07 34.52 -51.65
N PRO A 401 -19.71 34.60 -50.46
CA PRO A 401 -20.91 33.84 -50.16
C PRO A 401 -22.21 34.45 -50.72
N PRO A 402 -23.24 33.63 -51.00
CA PRO A 402 -24.63 34.07 -51.10
C PRO A 402 -25.35 33.95 -49.73
N ALA A 403 -26.25 34.88 -49.42
CA ALA A 403 -27.08 34.81 -48.22
C ALA A 403 -28.50 34.31 -48.53
N GLN A 404 -29.00 33.34 -47.76
CA GLN A 404 -30.43 33.08 -47.59
C GLN A 404 -30.77 32.85 -46.12
N SER A 405 -32.02 33.16 -45.77
CA SER A 405 -32.62 32.86 -44.47
C SER A 405 -32.99 31.38 -44.44
N GLY A 406 -32.19 30.57 -43.76
CA GLY A 406 -32.46 29.14 -43.56
C GLY A 406 -32.13 28.69 -42.14
N LEU A 407 -32.95 27.80 -41.60
CA LEU A 407 -32.49 26.81 -40.63
C LEU A 407 -31.59 25.84 -41.41
N THR A 408 -30.43 25.47 -40.87
CA THR A 408 -29.53 24.51 -41.53
C THR A 408 -29.46 23.23 -40.73
N CYS A 409 -29.58 22.09 -41.40
CA CYS A 409 -29.37 20.78 -40.78
C CYS A 409 -27.89 20.40 -40.92
N VAL A 410 -27.25 20.01 -39.81
CA VAL A 410 -25.88 19.50 -39.76
C VAL A 410 -25.89 18.08 -39.19
N ASP A 411 -25.00 17.26 -39.70
CA ASP A 411 -25.02 15.80 -39.70
C ASP A 411 -23.58 15.34 -39.41
N SER A 412 -23.35 14.43 -38.45
CA SER A 412 -22.00 14.15 -37.93
C SER A 412 -21.28 12.99 -38.61
N ASP A 413 -21.99 12.00 -39.16
CA ASP A 413 -21.43 10.94 -40.00
C ASP A 413 -21.36 11.35 -41.48
N GLY A 414 -22.26 12.22 -41.94
CA GLY A 414 -22.28 12.78 -43.28
C GLY A 414 -23.40 12.29 -44.20
N GLY A 415 -24.34 11.45 -43.73
CA GLY A 415 -25.68 11.39 -44.30
C GLY A 415 -26.45 10.09 -44.15
N LYS A 416 -25.98 8.95 -44.66
CA LYS A 416 -26.71 7.65 -44.60
C LYS A 416 -25.68 6.54 -44.41
N VAL A 417 -25.13 6.44 -43.20
CA VAL A 417 -23.87 5.77 -42.85
C VAL A 417 -24.06 4.84 -41.64
N PHE A 418 -25.05 3.95 -41.75
CA PHE A 418 -25.49 2.86 -40.84
C PHE A 418 -24.46 2.10 -39.98
N ASP A 419 -23.18 2.20 -40.30
CA ASP A 419 -22.04 1.53 -39.65
C ASP A 419 -21.20 2.50 -38.78
N ILE A 420 -21.56 3.80 -38.70
CA ILE A 420 -20.89 4.89 -37.95
C ILE A 420 -21.95 5.68 -37.17
N TYR A 421 -21.68 6.04 -35.91
CA TYR A 421 -22.68 6.71 -35.05
C TYR A 421 -22.85 8.18 -35.41
N GLY A 422 -24.09 8.55 -35.75
CA GLY A 422 -24.52 9.86 -36.21
C GLY A 422 -25.37 10.67 -35.22
N GLU A 423 -25.31 11.99 -35.39
CA GLU A 423 -26.20 12.98 -34.81
C GLU A 423 -26.66 13.97 -35.90
N ALA A 424 -27.97 14.18 -36.04
CA ALA A 424 -28.53 15.23 -36.87
C ALA A 424 -29.08 16.39 -36.02
N GLN A 425 -28.63 17.61 -36.31
CA GLN A 425 -28.87 18.81 -35.51
C GLN A 425 -29.41 19.96 -36.37
N MET A 426 -30.53 20.57 -35.95
CA MET A 426 -31.09 21.77 -36.57
C MET A 426 -30.56 23.05 -35.91
N LEU A 427 -29.84 23.85 -36.69
CA LEU A 427 -29.26 25.12 -36.27
C LEU A 427 -30.06 26.32 -36.82
N ASP A 428 -30.31 27.31 -35.96
CA ASP A 428 -30.82 28.63 -36.34
C ASP A 428 -29.71 29.69 -36.24
N SER A 429 -29.60 30.50 -37.29
CA SER A 429 -28.83 31.74 -37.37
C SER A 429 -28.93 32.71 -36.17
N GLN A 430 -29.98 32.61 -35.36
CA GLN A 430 -30.27 33.50 -34.22
C GLN A 430 -30.43 32.77 -32.88
N SER A 431 -30.40 31.44 -32.84
CA SER A 431 -30.53 30.65 -31.60
C SER A 431 -29.80 29.30 -31.69
N ASN A 432 -28.92 29.03 -30.71
CA ASN A 432 -28.17 27.77 -30.65
C ASN A 432 -29.11 26.59 -30.37
N GLN A 433 -29.27 25.73 -31.38
CA GLN A 433 -30.04 24.49 -31.44
C GLN A 433 -31.56 24.63 -31.23
N VAL A 434 -32.32 24.10 -32.20
CA VAL A 434 -33.80 24.02 -32.17
C VAL A 434 -34.29 22.58 -31.95
N SER A 435 -33.59 21.60 -32.54
CA SER A 435 -33.81 20.17 -32.33
C SER A 435 -32.56 19.37 -32.65
N MET A 436 -32.39 18.24 -31.97
CA MET A 436 -31.27 17.32 -32.06
C MET A 436 -31.86 15.90 -32.01
N LYS A 437 -31.25 14.98 -32.76
CA LYS A 437 -31.49 13.55 -32.71
C LYS A 437 -30.18 12.82 -32.98
N GLU A 438 -30.13 11.59 -32.50
CA GLU A 438 -28.97 10.71 -32.45
C GLU A 438 -29.43 9.34 -32.99
N ASP A 439 -28.53 8.55 -33.57
CA ASP A 439 -28.87 7.19 -34.03
C ASP A 439 -29.22 6.26 -32.86
N ASP A 440 -30.14 5.33 -33.12
CA ASP A 440 -30.63 4.37 -32.13
C ASP A 440 -30.93 3.01 -32.81
N CYS A 441 -31.11 1.96 -32.02
CA CYS A 441 -31.48 0.64 -32.53
C CYS A 441 -32.99 0.40 -32.43
N ALA A 442 -33.69 0.31 -33.57
CA ALA A 442 -35.10 -0.08 -33.61
C ALA A 442 -35.32 -1.49 -33.03
N ASP A 443 -34.38 -2.39 -33.32
CA ASP A 443 -34.22 -3.70 -32.67
C ASP A 443 -32.74 -4.14 -32.78
N SER A 444 -32.41 -5.31 -32.21
CA SER A 444 -31.05 -5.87 -32.20
C SER A 444 -30.43 -6.16 -33.59
N THR A 445 -31.19 -5.98 -34.67
CA THR A 445 -30.81 -6.25 -36.06
C THR A 445 -31.13 -5.09 -37.01
N THR A 446 -31.64 -3.96 -36.50
CA THR A 446 -32.15 -2.84 -37.30
C THR A 446 -31.74 -1.51 -36.67
N VAL A 447 -30.96 -0.70 -37.40
CA VAL A 447 -30.59 0.66 -37.01
C VAL A 447 -31.65 1.67 -37.47
N SER A 448 -31.96 2.66 -36.63
CA SER A 448 -32.76 3.83 -36.95
C SER A 448 -31.83 5.02 -37.21
N GLU A 449 -31.37 5.10 -38.46
CA GLU A 449 -30.49 6.15 -39.00
C GLU A 449 -31.15 7.53 -38.97
N VAL A 450 -30.48 8.56 -38.46
CA VAL A 450 -30.99 9.92 -38.26
C VAL A 450 -30.14 10.94 -39.02
N TYR A 451 -30.69 11.42 -40.14
CA TYR A 451 -29.90 12.17 -41.13
C TYR A 451 -30.51 13.49 -41.58
N CYS A 452 -29.67 14.35 -42.17
CA CYS A 452 -30.07 15.62 -42.75
C CYS A 452 -30.42 15.52 -44.25
N GLU A 453 -31.65 15.88 -44.62
CA GLU A 453 -32.07 15.92 -46.03
C GLU A 453 -33.00 17.11 -46.31
N ASN A 454 -32.59 18.00 -47.22
CA ASN A 454 -33.27 19.26 -47.57
C ASN A 454 -33.53 20.17 -46.34
N ASP A 455 -32.50 20.41 -45.54
CA ASP A 455 -32.55 21.19 -44.29
C ASP A 455 -33.63 20.71 -43.29
N GLN A 456 -33.79 19.38 -43.20
CA GLN A 456 -34.66 18.72 -42.23
C GLN A 456 -34.04 17.42 -41.74
N ILE A 457 -34.08 17.20 -40.42
CA ILE A 457 -33.82 15.88 -39.84
C ILE A 457 -34.86 14.87 -40.36
N LYS A 458 -34.38 13.71 -40.77
CA LYS A 458 -35.14 12.52 -41.16
C LYS A 458 -34.80 11.37 -40.22
N VAL A 459 -35.51 10.25 -40.39
CA VAL A 459 -35.13 8.95 -39.83
C VAL A 459 -35.39 7.90 -40.91
N ILE A 460 -34.56 6.87 -41.02
CA ILE A 460 -34.84 5.67 -41.81
C ILE A 460 -34.39 4.40 -41.06
N ASP A 461 -35.29 3.44 -40.93
CA ASP A 461 -34.97 2.15 -40.33
C ASP A 461 -34.37 1.21 -41.38
N GLN A 462 -33.16 0.70 -41.13
CA GLN A 462 -32.39 -0.12 -42.06
C GLN A 462 -31.91 -1.39 -41.34
N PRO A 463 -32.22 -2.60 -41.85
CA PRO A 463 -31.66 -3.83 -41.29
C PRO A 463 -30.16 -3.91 -41.57
N CYS A 464 -29.40 -4.34 -40.57
CA CYS A 464 -27.96 -4.61 -40.66
C CYS A 464 -27.65 -5.78 -41.61
N GLN A 465 -26.39 -5.97 -41.98
CA GLN A 465 -26.03 -7.05 -42.91
C GLN A 465 -26.14 -8.43 -42.22
N SER A 466 -26.13 -9.49 -43.04
CA SER A 466 -26.48 -10.85 -42.60
C SER A 466 -25.41 -11.49 -41.70
N GLY A 467 -25.47 -11.17 -40.40
CA GLY A 467 -24.48 -11.58 -39.39
C GLY A 467 -24.14 -10.45 -38.42
N ASP A 468 -24.62 -9.23 -38.67
CA ASP A 468 -24.32 -8.04 -37.90
C ASP A 468 -25.45 -7.76 -36.88
N VAL A 469 -25.11 -7.05 -35.80
CA VAL A 469 -26.06 -6.66 -34.74
C VAL A 469 -26.07 -5.15 -34.59
N CYS A 470 -27.24 -4.57 -34.32
CA CYS A 470 -27.32 -3.16 -33.94
C CYS A 470 -26.95 -3.00 -32.46
N ASN A 471 -25.99 -2.13 -32.17
CA ASN A 471 -25.61 -1.76 -30.81
C ASN A 471 -25.23 -0.28 -30.75
N GLY A 472 -25.87 0.48 -29.85
CA GLY A 472 -25.55 1.90 -29.67
C GLY A 472 -25.74 2.77 -30.91
N GLY A 473 -26.79 2.51 -31.71
CA GLY A 473 -27.09 3.29 -32.92
C GLY A 473 -26.31 2.90 -34.17
N VAL A 474 -25.52 1.82 -34.16
CA VAL A 474 -24.78 1.37 -35.35
C VAL A 474 -24.91 -0.13 -35.60
N CYS A 475 -24.90 -0.51 -36.88
CA CYS A 475 -24.67 -1.88 -37.30
C CYS A 475 -23.20 -2.26 -37.10
N GLN A 476 -22.97 -3.25 -36.23
CA GLN A 476 -21.64 -3.77 -35.93
C GLN A 476 -21.54 -5.21 -36.41
N VAL A 477 -20.49 -5.53 -37.16
CA VAL A 477 -20.16 -6.92 -37.50
C VAL A 477 -20.07 -7.74 -36.23
N GLN A 478 -20.64 -8.95 -36.22
CA GLN A 478 -20.38 -9.92 -35.15
C GLN A 478 -18.97 -10.50 -35.34
N ALA A 479 -17.96 -9.64 -35.13
CA ALA A 479 -16.58 -10.05 -34.98
C ALA A 479 -16.52 -11.12 -33.89
N ALA A 480 -15.72 -12.15 -34.13
CA ALA A 480 -15.41 -13.13 -33.09
C ALA A 480 -14.63 -12.40 -31.99
N ALA A 481 -15.36 -11.98 -30.96
CA ALA A 481 -14.82 -11.58 -29.67
C ALA A 481 -14.12 -12.80 -29.09
N GLN A 482 -12.86 -13.02 -29.46
CA GLN A 482 -12.03 -14.05 -28.85
C GLN A 482 -11.87 -13.64 -27.39
N SER A 483 -12.57 -14.33 -26.50
CA SER A 483 -12.25 -14.34 -25.09
C SER A 483 -10.87 -14.96 -24.90
N THR A 484 -10.25 -14.67 -23.77
CA THR A 484 -9.05 -15.39 -23.33
C THR A 484 -9.32 -15.96 -21.95
N CYS A 485 -9.01 -17.24 -21.76
CA CYS A 485 -9.07 -17.86 -20.44
C CYS A 485 -7.65 -18.18 -19.97
N VAL A 486 -7.27 -17.67 -18.80
CA VAL A 486 -5.99 -17.96 -18.14
C VAL A 486 -6.26 -18.81 -16.92
N ASP A 487 -5.53 -19.91 -16.81
CA ASP A 487 -5.64 -20.88 -15.72
C ASP A 487 -4.35 -20.91 -14.90
N THR A 488 -4.43 -20.96 -13.57
CA THR A 488 -3.24 -20.82 -12.71
C THR A 488 -2.57 -22.14 -12.33
N ASP A 489 -3.26 -23.27 -12.42
CA ASP A 489 -2.68 -24.61 -12.24
C ASP A 489 -2.23 -25.24 -13.58
N GLY A 490 -2.94 -24.93 -14.68
CA GLY A 490 -2.77 -25.49 -16.01
C GLY A 490 -3.95 -26.34 -16.51
N GLY A 491 -5.11 -26.32 -15.86
CA GLY A 491 -6.36 -26.87 -16.36
C GLY A 491 -7.13 -27.69 -15.32
N LYS A 492 -6.83 -28.98 -15.22
CA LYS A 492 -7.55 -29.92 -14.34
C LYS A 492 -6.57 -30.66 -13.46
N ILE A 493 -6.01 -29.96 -12.47
CA ILE A 493 -5.02 -30.48 -11.54
C ILE A 493 -5.53 -30.37 -10.09
N TYR A 494 -6.61 -31.11 -9.79
CA TYR A 494 -7.26 -31.38 -8.49
C TYR A 494 -6.39 -31.52 -7.22
N ASP A 495 -5.06 -31.60 -7.36
CA ASP A 495 -4.04 -31.71 -6.32
C ASP A 495 -3.34 -30.36 -6.01
N VAL A 496 -3.65 -29.30 -6.75
CA VAL A 496 -3.09 -27.94 -6.72
C VAL A 496 -4.27 -26.95 -6.64
N VAL A 497 -4.08 -25.75 -6.07
CA VAL A 497 -5.13 -24.72 -6.04
C VAL A 497 -5.04 -23.85 -7.30
N GLY A 498 -6.00 -24.01 -8.20
CA GLY A 498 -6.21 -23.30 -9.46
C GLY A 498 -7.20 -22.15 -9.39
N THR A 499 -7.35 -21.44 -10.52
CA THR A 499 -8.29 -20.33 -10.75
C THR A 499 -8.34 -20.02 -12.24
N ALA A 500 -9.36 -20.51 -12.93
CA ALA A 500 -9.67 -20.07 -14.29
C ALA A 500 -10.28 -18.67 -14.31
N THR A 501 -9.64 -17.74 -15.03
CA THR A 501 -10.14 -16.38 -15.26
C THR A 501 -10.37 -16.17 -16.75
N ALA A 502 -11.63 -16.06 -17.18
CA ALA A 502 -11.97 -15.73 -18.56
C ALA A 502 -12.28 -14.23 -18.71
N THR A 503 -11.67 -13.60 -19.72
CA THR A 503 -11.86 -12.19 -20.06
C THR A 503 -12.61 -12.08 -21.39
N TYR A 504 -13.71 -11.33 -21.42
CA TYR A 504 -14.56 -11.17 -22.60
C TYR A 504 -14.27 -9.84 -23.31
N ALA A 505 -14.07 -9.86 -24.63
CA ALA A 505 -13.66 -8.67 -25.38
C ALA A 505 -14.70 -7.52 -25.43
N VAL A 506 -15.95 -7.78 -25.04
CA VAL A 506 -17.00 -6.76 -24.86
C VAL A 506 -16.94 -6.04 -23.49
N GLY A 507 -15.98 -6.40 -22.64
CA GLY A 507 -15.80 -5.86 -21.29
C GLY A 507 -16.49 -6.72 -20.23
N GLY A 508 -15.67 -7.31 -19.37
CA GLY A 508 -16.11 -8.20 -18.28
C GLY A 508 -15.14 -9.35 -18.09
N ALA A 509 -15.10 -9.88 -16.87
CA ALA A 509 -14.36 -11.09 -16.55
C ALA A 509 -15.18 -11.99 -15.63
N SER A 510 -15.08 -13.29 -15.86
CA SER A 510 -15.57 -14.35 -14.98
C SER A 510 -14.37 -15.05 -14.32
N ILE A 511 -14.60 -15.56 -13.11
CA ILE A 511 -13.58 -16.20 -12.29
C ILE A 511 -14.23 -17.47 -11.73
N SER A 512 -13.71 -18.62 -12.14
CA SER A 512 -14.01 -19.93 -11.57
C SER A 512 -12.79 -20.34 -10.74
N GLN A 513 -12.87 -20.12 -9.42
CA GLN A 513 -11.82 -20.47 -8.46
C GLN A 513 -12.11 -21.82 -7.81
N ASP A 514 -11.07 -22.63 -7.61
CA ASP A 514 -11.17 -23.91 -6.94
C ASP A 514 -11.70 -23.79 -5.51
N SER A 515 -12.64 -24.65 -5.15
CA SER A 515 -13.32 -24.56 -3.86
C SER A 515 -13.87 -25.89 -3.37
N CYS A 516 -13.76 -26.15 -2.07
CA CYS A 516 -14.31 -27.36 -1.48
C CYS A 516 -15.81 -27.21 -1.22
N GLN A 517 -16.64 -27.99 -1.92
CA GLN A 517 -18.06 -28.11 -1.57
C GLN A 517 -18.23 -28.80 -0.21
N ASN A 518 -17.40 -29.81 0.05
CA ASN A 518 -17.32 -30.56 1.30
C ASN A 518 -15.95 -31.26 1.41
N ILE A 519 -15.67 -31.89 2.55
CA ILE A 519 -14.36 -32.52 2.84
C ILE A 519 -13.94 -33.65 1.88
N THR A 520 -14.82 -34.17 1.02
CA THR A 520 -14.44 -35.14 -0.04
C THR A 520 -14.74 -34.68 -1.46
N HIS A 521 -15.37 -33.51 -1.68
CA HIS A 521 -15.69 -33.03 -3.03
C HIS A 521 -15.08 -31.64 -3.28
N LEU A 522 -14.17 -31.61 -4.25
CA LEU A 522 -13.60 -30.41 -4.85
C LEU A 522 -14.52 -29.93 -5.98
N MET A 523 -14.64 -28.61 -6.12
CA MET A 523 -15.10 -27.94 -7.31
C MET A 523 -13.86 -27.37 -8.01
N GLU A 524 -13.49 -27.96 -9.14
CA GLU A 524 -12.41 -27.50 -10.01
C GLU A 524 -12.92 -26.36 -10.90
N GLY A 525 -12.17 -25.27 -11.05
CA GLY A 525 -12.47 -24.15 -11.93
C GLY A 525 -11.40 -24.01 -13.03
N TYR A 526 -11.74 -24.43 -14.26
CA TYR A 526 -10.78 -24.67 -15.35
C TYR A 526 -11.13 -23.97 -16.66
N CYS A 527 -10.12 -23.69 -17.49
CA CYS A 527 -10.29 -23.12 -18.84
C CYS A 527 -10.53 -24.20 -19.91
N ASP A 528 -11.54 -24.00 -20.78
CA ASP A 528 -11.85 -24.90 -21.90
C ASP A 528 -12.56 -24.15 -23.06
N ASP A 529 -11.98 -24.16 -24.26
CA ASP A 529 -12.35 -23.33 -25.43
C ASP A 529 -12.44 -21.81 -25.10
N ASP A 530 -11.40 -21.24 -24.46
CA ASP A 530 -11.31 -19.82 -24.07
C ASP A 530 -12.46 -19.31 -23.16
N VAL A 531 -13.11 -20.21 -22.42
CA VAL A 531 -14.16 -19.94 -21.43
C VAL A 531 -13.86 -20.67 -20.11
N ASP A 532 -14.12 -20.03 -18.98
CA ASP A 532 -14.03 -20.66 -17.66
C ASP A 532 -15.23 -21.59 -17.40
N LYS A 533 -14.94 -22.78 -16.89
CA LYS A 533 -15.91 -23.84 -16.58
C LYS A 533 -15.57 -24.42 -15.22
N TRP A 534 -16.47 -25.27 -14.73
CA TRP A 534 -16.24 -25.96 -13.46
C TRP A 534 -16.69 -27.42 -13.53
N GLU A 535 -16.11 -28.27 -12.68
CA GLU A 535 -16.59 -29.64 -12.45
C GLU A 535 -16.39 -30.12 -11.01
N GLU A 536 -17.30 -30.99 -10.58
CA GLU A 536 -17.29 -31.58 -9.25
C GLU A 536 -16.48 -32.89 -9.26
N TRP A 537 -15.48 -33.00 -8.38
CA TRP A 537 -14.55 -34.11 -8.32
C TRP A 537 -14.44 -34.69 -6.90
N GLU A 538 -14.62 -36.00 -6.74
CA GLU A 538 -14.46 -36.69 -5.45
C GLU A 538 -12.97 -37.00 -5.20
N CYS A 539 -12.41 -36.47 -4.10
CA CYS A 539 -11.00 -36.59 -3.78
C CYS A 539 -10.56 -38.05 -3.58
N PRO A 540 -9.38 -38.47 -4.10
CA PRO A 540 -8.91 -39.85 -4.00
C PRO A 540 -8.77 -40.37 -2.55
N SER A 541 -8.95 -41.68 -2.35
CA SER A 541 -8.91 -42.29 -1.01
C SER A 541 -7.60 -42.00 -0.26
N GLY A 542 -7.72 -41.40 0.93
CA GLY A 542 -6.58 -40.91 1.73
C GLY A 542 -6.30 -39.41 1.59
N LYS A 543 -7.05 -38.72 0.73
CA LYS A 543 -7.08 -37.27 0.61
C LYS A 543 -8.43 -36.71 1.09
N VAL A 544 -8.43 -35.41 1.38
CA VAL A 544 -9.61 -34.57 1.66
C VAL A 544 -9.51 -33.32 0.80
N CYS A 545 -10.63 -32.66 0.53
CA CYS A 545 -10.58 -31.32 -0.02
C CYS A 545 -10.24 -30.31 1.09
N ASP A 546 -9.22 -29.49 0.86
CA ASP A 546 -8.74 -28.43 1.74
C ASP A 546 -8.38 -27.20 0.88
N SER A 547 -8.96 -26.05 1.19
CA SER A 547 -8.74 -24.76 0.51
C SER A 547 -8.66 -24.78 -1.03
N GLY A 548 -9.45 -25.66 -1.69
CA GLY A 548 -9.49 -25.79 -3.14
C GLY A 548 -8.51 -26.81 -3.74
N ALA A 549 -7.99 -27.76 -2.96
CA ALA A 549 -7.23 -28.89 -3.50
C ALA A 549 -7.46 -30.19 -2.72
N CYS A 550 -7.31 -31.33 -3.38
CA CYS A 550 -7.31 -32.65 -2.75
C CYS A 550 -5.95 -32.93 -2.08
N VAL A 551 -5.77 -32.50 -0.83
CA VAL A 551 -4.55 -32.73 -0.03
C VAL A 551 -4.64 -34.03 0.79
N PRO A 552 -3.53 -34.65 1.24
CA PRO A 552 -3.58 -35.79 2.17
C PRO A 552 -4.35 -35.44 3.46
N ASP A 553 -5.15 -36.37 4.00
CA ASP A 553 -5.87 -36.15 5.29
C ASP A 553 -4.86 -36.00 6.43
N THR A 554 -4.55 -34.76 6.78
CA THR A 554 -3.63 -34.42 7.86
C THR A 554 -4.34 -34.55 9.20
N PRO A 555 -3.70 -35.12 10.24
CA PRO A 555 -4.22 -35.07 11.59
C PRO A 555 -4.45 -33.63 12.05
N CYS A 556 -5.63 -33.38 12.60
CA CYS A 556 -5.96 -32.17 13.32
C CYS A 556 -5.08 -32.08 14.59
N SER A 557 -4.55 -30.88 14.86
CA SER A 557 -3.55 -30.62 15.90
C SER A 557 -3.95 -29.39 16.72
N ASP A 558 -3.77 -29.53 18.03
CA ASP A 558 -4.41 -28.72 19.06
C ASP A 558 -3.41 -28.53 20.22
N PRO A 559 -2.78 -27.34 20.33
CA PRO A 559 -1.64 -27.14 21.24
C PRO A 559 -1.98 -27.05 22.74
N ASP A 560 -3.14 -26.47 23.09
CA ASP A 560 -3.64 -26.28 24.46
C ASP A 560 -4.87 -27.16 24.78
N GLY A 561 -5.65 -27.57 23.77
CA GLY A 561 -6.60 -28.68 23.86
C GLY A 561 -7.97 -28.32 24.39
N ASN A 562 -8.01 -27.76 25.60
CA ASN A 562 -9.21 -27.31 26.32
C ASN A 562 -8.79 -26.45 27.54
N ASP A 563 -7.77 -25.60 27.37
CA ASP A 563 -7.27 -24.68 28.40
C ASP A 563 -7.54 -23.21 28.04
N VAL A 564 -8.75 -22.76 28.38
CA VAL A 564 -9.28 -21.39 28.22
C VAL A 564 -8.42 -20.25 28.80
N THR A 565 -7.29 -20.55 29.45
CA THR A 565 -6.31 -19.57 29.93
C THR A 565 -5.14 -19.34 28.97
N GLN A 566 -5.01 -20.18 27.94
CA GLN A 566 -4.07 -20.04 26.84
C GLN A 566 -4.80 -19.65 25.55
N LYS A 567 -4.04 -19.12 24.59
CA LYS A 567 -4.51 -18.77 23.26
C LYS A 567 -3.55 -19.35 22.25
N THR A 568 -3.94 -20.41 21.57
CA THR A 568 -3.15 -20.95 20.48
C THR A 568 -3.92 -20.91 19.16
N THR A 569 -3.86 -21.98 18.37
CA THR A 569 -4.46 -22.07 17.05
C THR A 569 -4.60 -23.55 16.74
N VAL A 570 -5.85 -24.04 16.74
CA VAL A 570 -6.15 -25.40 16.28
C VAL A 570 -6.04 -25.44 14.77
N THR A 571 -5.38 -26.48 14.27
CA THR A 571 -5.04 -26.61 12.85
C THR A 571 -5.51 -27.95 12.31
N LYS A 572 -5.99 -27.97 11.07
CA LYS A 572 -6.15 -29.19 10.27
C LYS A 572 -5.89 -28.87 8.80
N GLY A 573 -4.76 -29.33 8.28
CA GLY A 573 -4.30 -28.94 6.95
C GLY A 573 -4.03 -27.44 6.90
N THR A 574 -4.71 -26.73 5.99
CA THR A 574 -4.68 -25.26 5.94
C THR A 574 -5.75 -24.59 6.79
N TYR A 575 -6.78 -25.32 7.24
CA TYR A 575 -7.80 -24.77 8.14
C TYR A 575 -7.20 -24.46 9.52
N THR A 576 -7.39 -23.22 9.96
CA THR A 576 -6.98 -22.75 11.29
C THR A 576 -8.18 -22.14 12.01
N GLN A 577 -8.38 -22.47 13.29
CA GLN A 577 -9.28 -21.73 14.17
C GLN A 577 -8.52 -21.27 15.42
N VAL A 578 -8.87 -20.08 15.89
CA VAL A 578 -8.39 -19.51 17.15
C VAL A 578 -9.59 -19.25 18.06
N ASP A 579 -9.32 -19.19 19.35
CA ASP A 579 -10.29 -18.88 20.39
C ASP A 579 -10.86 -17.48 20.19
N TYR A 580 -12.09 -17.24 20.68
CA TYR A 580 -12.66 -15.90 20.71
C TYR A 580 -13.66 -15.69 21.85
N CYS A 581 -13.66 -14.47 22.38
CA CYS A 581 -14.71 -14.00 23.29
C CYS A 581 -15.97 -13.73 22.47
N GLY A 582 -17.10 -14.33 22.86
CA GLY A 582 -18.34 -14.21 22.11
C GLY A 582 -19.51 -14.90 22.80
N GLY A 583 -20.67 -14.25 22.81
CA GLY A 583 -21.85 -14.71 23.55
C GLY A 583 -22.84 -13.55 23.72
N GLN A 584 -23.67 -13.61 24.77
CA GLN A 584 -24.50 -12.48 25.19
C GLN A 584 -23.85 -11.63 26.30
N ASP A 585 -22.68 -12.05 26.78
CA ASP A 585 -21.92 -11.44 27.88
C ASP A 585 -20.43 -11.77 27.74
N ASN A 586 -19.59 -11.15 28.57
CA ASN A 586 -18.14 -11.35 28.54
C ASN A 586 -17.68 -12.62 29.29
N TYR A 587 -18.55 -13.30 30.03
CA TYR A 587 -18.16 -14.43 30.90
C TYR A 587 -17.99 -15.75 30.13
N HIS A 588 -18.19 -15.75 28.82
CA HIS A 588 -18.07 -16.93 27.98
C HIS A 588 -16.95 -16.81 26.94
N ILE A 589 -16.31 -17.95 26.69
CA ILE A 589 -15.28 -18.15 25.67
C ILE A 589 -15.75 -19.20 24.67
N ASN A 590 -15.42 -18.99 23.41
CA ASN A 590 -15.57 -19.95 22.34
C ASN A 590 -14.17 -20.50 22.11
N GLU A 591 -13.92 -21.68 22.67
CA GLU A 591 -12.63 -22.35 22.64
C GLU A 591 -12.53 -23.18 21.36
N ALA A 592 -11.46 -23.00 20.58
CA ALA A 592 -11.21 -23.83 19.42
C ALA A 592 -10.56 -25.14 19.89
N ILE A 593 -11.17 -26.29 19.57
CA ILE A 593 -10.69 -27.60 20.05
C ILE A 593 -10.73 -28.66 18.93
N CYS A 594 -9.91 -29.70 19.06
CA CYS A 594 -9.80 -30.79 18.10
C CYS A 594 -10.47 -32.08 18.60
N VAL A 595 -11.63 -32.41 18.03
CA VAL A 595 -12.44 -33.57 18.45
C VAL A 595 -12.66 -34.49 17.24
N ASN A 596 -12.37 -35.79 17.43
CA ASN A 596 -12.54 -36.83 16.38
C ASN A 596 -11.85 -36.52 15.04
N ASN A 597 -10.66 -35.90 15.06
CA ASN A 597 -9.92 -35.45 13.88
C ASN A 597 -10.62 -34.33 13.06
N GLN A 598 -11.41 -33.50 13.72
CA GLN A 598 -12.02 -32.28 13.17
C GLN A 598 -11.86 -31.12 14.15
N ILE A 599 -11.69 -29.91 13.60
CA ILE A 599 -11.79 -28.67 14.38
C ILE A 599 -13.27 -28.47 14.74
N THR A 600 -13.54 -28.17 16.00
CA THR A 600 -14.85 -27.75 16.49
C THR A 600 -14.66 -26.63 17.51
N THR A 601 -15.76 -25.96 17.87
CA THR A 601 -15.75 -24.95 18.91
C THR A 601 -16.53 -25.48 20.12
N ASP A 602 -15.98 -25.36 21.32
CA ASP A 602 -16.73 -25.56 22.56
C ASP A 602 -17.08 -24.22 23.21
N TYR A 603 -18.23 -24.16 23.89
CA TYR A 603 -18.77 -22.93 24.47
C TYR A 603 -18.77 -23.04 25.99
N GLN A 604 -17.80 -22.39 26.62
CA GLN A 604 -17.55 -22.52 28.05
C GLN A 604 -17.76 -21.20 28.79
N LEU A 605 -18.15 -21.33 30.06
CA LEU A 605 -18.13 -20.22 31.02
C LEU A 605 -16.72 -20.13 31.61
N CYS A 606 -16.15 -18.94 31.64
CA CYS A 606 -14.85 -18.71 32.29
C CYS A 606 -14.89 -19.11 33.78
N PRO A 607 -13.75 -19.53 34.36
CA PRO A 607 -13.61 -19.83 35.78
C PRO A 607 -14.15 -18.72 36.70
N THR A 608 -14.63 -19.11 37.88
CA THR A 608 -15.29 -18.18 38.83
C THR A 608 -14.39 -16.99 39.20
N GLY A 609 -14.79 -15.78 38.80
CA GLY A 609 -14.03 -14.54 38.99
C GLY A 609 -13.24 -14.08 37.76
N GLN A 610 -13.39 -14.76 36.62
CA GLN A 610 -12.83 -14.38 35.33
C GLN A 610 -13.91 -14.06 34.29
N TRP A 611 -13.51 -13.40 33.21
CA TRP A 611 -14.25 -13.23 31.95
C TRP A 611 -13.28 -13.37 30.79
N CYS A 612 -13.81 -13.59 29.59
CA CYS A 612 -13.02 -13.60 28.39
C CYS A 612 -12.59 -12.18 28.01
N LYS A 613 -11.28 -11.99 27.80
CA LYS A 613 -10.68 -10.81 27.17
C LYS A 613 -9.59 -11.28 26.21
N ASP A 614 -9.46 -10.64 25.04
CA ASP A 614 -8.41 -10.93 24.04
C ASP A 614 -8.33 -12.41 23.60
N ALA A 615 -9.44 -13.15 23.78
CA ALA A 615 -9.62 -14.59 23.60
C ALA A 615 -9.06 -15.54 24.69
N ILE A 616 -8.88 -15.06 25.93
CA ILE A 616 -8.57 -15.89 27.11
C ILE A 616 -9.41 -15.47 28.33
N CYS A 617 -9.66 -16.40 29.24
CA CYS A 617 -10.28 -16.11 30.54
C CYS A 617 -9.27 -15.47 31.52
N VAL A 618 -9.57 -14.24 31.96
CA VAL A 618 -8.68 -13.41 32.81
C VAL A 618 -9.41 -12.82 34.01
N THR A 619 -8.67 -12.54 35.09
CA THR A 619 -9.11 -11.76 36.26
C THR A 619 -8.73 -10.28 36.11
N GLU A 620 -9.58 -9.32 36.51
CA GLU A 620 -9.12 -7.93 36.67
C GLU A 620 -8.03 -7.85 37.76
N PRO A 621 -7.00 -7.02 37.56
CA PRO A 621 -6.20 -6.54 38.68
C PRO A 621 -7.08 -5.68 39.57
N VAL A 622 -7.07 -5.98 40.86
CA VAL A 622 -7.85 -5.26 41.87
C VAL A 622 -7.11 -3.97 42.26
N CYS A 623 -7.84 -2.85 42.29
CA CYS A 623 -7.38 -1.57 42.79
C CYS A 623 -6.95 -1.74 44.26
N SER A 624 -5.73 -1.34 44.57
CA SER A 624 -5.16 -1.40 45.92
C SER A 624 -4.50 -0.08 46.27
N GLU A 625 -4.63 0.34 47.53
CA GLU A 625 -4.11 1.60 48.08
C GLU A 625 -3.40 1.32 49.42
N THR A 626 -2.62 2.28 49.93
CA THR A 626 -1.67 2.03 51.06
C THR A 626 -2.08 2.68 52.39
N ASP A 627 -3.11 3.51 52.36
CA ASP A 627 -3.57 4.43 53.40
C ASP A 627 -5.06 4.27 53.72
N GLY A 628 -5.88 3.93 52.72
CA GLY A 628 -7.22 3.34 52.92
C GLY A 628 -8.41 4.19 52.51
N GLY A 629 -8.25 5.07 51.53
CA GLY A 629 -9.30 5.81 50.87
C GLY A 629 -8.89 7.26 50.61
N ASP A 630 -9.88 8.16 50.60
CA ASP A 630 -9.68 9.62 50.62
C ASP A 630 -9.25 10.05 52.05
N ASP A 631 -8.00 9.73 52.46
CA ASP A 631 -7.34 10.13 53.72
C ASP A 631 -6.06 10.96 53.51
N ALA A 632 -6.26 12.21 53.10
CA ALA A 632 -5.28 13.31 53.03
C ALA A 632 -4.26 13.46 54.18
N GLN A 633 -4.42 12.79 55.34
CA GLN A 633 -3.48 12.83 56.47
C GLN A 633 -2.28 11.89 56.28
N ASN A 634 -2.41 10.89 55.41
CA ASN A 634 -1.35 9.95 55.05
C ASN A 634 -0.84 10.23 53.62
N GLN A 635 0.16 9.48 53.17
CA GLN A 635 0.61 9.54 51.78
C GLN A 635 0.29 8.19 51.14
N GLY A 636 -0.66 8.20 50.22
CA GLY A 636 -1.14 7.07 49.48
C GLY A 636 -0.29 6.70 48.27
N THR A 637 -0.55 5.50 47.77
CA THR A 637 -0.17 5.04 46.43
C THR A 637 -1.18 4.01 45.96
N VAL A 638 -2.08 4.43 45.08
CA VAL A 638 -2.97 3.50 44.36
C VAL A 638 -2.16 2.69 43.36
N THR A 639 -2.53 1.42 43.19
CA THR A 639 -1.98 0.50 42.20
C THR A 639 -3.10 -0.30 41.53
N LYS A 640 -3.18 -0.24 40.20
CA LYS A 640 -4.10 -1.02 39.35
C LYS A 640 -3.56 -1.12 37.92
N ASP A 641 -3.80 -2.23 37.21
CA ASP A 641 -3.44 -2.41 35.79
C ASP A 641 -1.96 -2.13 35.46
N GLY A 642 -1.05 -2.48 36.38
CA GLY A 642 0.37 -2.12 36.26
C GLY A 642 0.65 -0.61 36.39
N SER A 643 -0.34 0.26 36.52
CA SER A 643 -0.15 1.67 36.85
C SER A 643 -0.12 1.90 38.36
N SER A 644 0.52 2.98 38.82
CA SER A 644 0.41 3.46 40.20
C SER A 644 0.44 4.97 40.23
N TYR A 645 -0.27 5.53 41.21
CA TYR A 645 -0.47 6.95 41.38
C TYR A 645 -0.27 7.27 42.86
N SER A 646 0.78 8.04 43.16
CA SER A 646 1.16 8.41 44.53
C SER A 646 0.80 9.86 44.81
N ASP A 647 0.43 10.16 46.04
CA ASP A 647 -0.02 11.50 46.41
C ASP A 647 1.13 12.51 46.39
N TYR A 648 0.80 13.72 45.92
CA TYR A 648 1.79 14.77 45.72
C TYR A 648 1.21 16.17 46.00
N CYS A 649 2.06 17.06 46.49
CA CYS A 649 1.71 18.45 46.66
C CYS A 649 1.76 19.17 45.31
N GLN A 650 0.61 19.47 44.72
CA GLN A 650 0.51 20.28 43.51
C GLN A 650 1.07 21.70 43.75
N ASN A 651 0.92 22.21 44.97
CA ASN A 651 1.61 23.38 45.50
C ASN A 651 1.60 23.35 47.05
N SER A 652 2.21 24.32 47.72
CA SER A 652 2.29 24.37 49.21
C SER A 652 0.94 24.41 49.93
N ASN A 653 -0.15 24.71 49.22
CA ASN A 653 -1.50 24.89 49.75
C ASN A 653 -2.51 23.87 49.16
N THR A 654 -2.05 22.87 48.40
CA THR A 654 -2.92 21.90 47.73
C THR A 654 -2.26 20.53 47.62
N LEU A 655 -2.86 19.54 48.27
CA LEU A 655 -2.61 18.12 48.02
C LEU A 655 -3.42 17.67 46.81
N TYR A 656 -2.79 16.88 45.94
CA TYR A 656 -3.44 16.06 44.93
C TYR A 656 -3.30 14.60 45.39
N GLU A 657 -4.42 13.92 45.54
CA GLU A 657 -4.54 12.63 46.21
C GLU A 657 -5.20 11.60 45.29
N TYR A 658 -4.79 10.34 45.38
CA TYR A 658 -5.30 9.22 44.60
C TYR A 658 -5.80 8.11 45.53
N TYR A 659 -7.01 7.61 45.28
CA TYR A 659 -7.64 6.57 46.10
C TYR A 659 -8.44 5.57 45.23
N CYS A 660 -8.81 4.42 45.80
CA CYS A 660 -9.64 3.40 45.17
C CYS A 660 -11.12 3.56 45.54
N ASP A 661 -11.96 3.89 44.55
CA ASP A 661 -13.43 3.82 44.66
C ASP A 661 -13.92 2.49 44.08
N GLY A 662 -14.06 1.49 44.95
CA GLY A 662 -14.32 0.11 44.53
C GLY A 662 -13.14 -0.46 43.74
N ASN A 663 -13.33 -0.73 42.43
CA ASN A 663 -12.24 -1.13 41.53
C ASN A 663 -11.76 -0.02 40.57
N ALA A 664 -12.13 1.24 40.84
CA ALA A 664 -11.76 2.39 40.02
C ALA A 664 -10.72 3.28 40.74
N VAL A 665 -9.67 3.68 40.01
CA VAL A 665 -8.76 4.73 40.47
C VAL A 665 -9.50 6.08 40.41
N LYS A 666 -9.46 6.84 41.49
CA LYS A 666 -10.02 8.20 41.61
C LYS A 666 -8.94 9.17 42.09
N ASN A 667 -9.29 10.46 42.11
CA ASN A 667 -8.48 11.51 42.70
C ASN A 667 -9.32 12.60 43.35
N SER A 668 -8.73 13.28 44.32
CA SER A 668 -9.30 14.40 45.08
C SER A 668 -8.29 15.54 45.25
N PHE A 669 -8.77 16.70 45.69
CA PHE A 669 -7.95 17.90 45.91
C PHE A 669 -8.23 18.48 47.31
N HIS A 670 -7.23 18.45 48.19
CA HIS A 670 -7.37 18.95 49.56
C HIS A 670 -6.59 20.24 49.79
N THR A 671 -7.27 21.24 50.37
CA THR A 671 -6.68 22.57 50.64
C THR A 671 -6.07 22.61 52.03
N CYS A 672 -4.77 22.30 52.11
CA CYS A 672 -4.01 22.19 53.36
C CYS A 672 -2.56 22.66 53.16
N SER A 673 -1.78 22.79 54.23
CA SER A 673 -0.34 23.10 54.16
C SER A 673 0.47 21.87 53.71
N CYS A 674 0.31 21.48 52.44
CA CYS A 674 0.82 20.22 51.93
C CYS A 674 2.35 20.12 52.03
N SER A 675 2.85 18.99 52.55
CA SER A 675 4.26 18.65 52.58
C SER A 675 4.45 17.15 52.38
N ALA A 676 5.42 16.77 51.53
CA ALA A 676 5.74 15.36 51.23
C ALA A 676 4.51 14.50 50.86
N GLY A 677 3.61 15.04 50.04
CA GLY A 677 2.45 14.30 49.52
C GLY A 677 1.33 14.08 50.54
N LYS A 678 1.21 14.92 51.58
CA LYS A 678 0.11 14.85 52.55
C LYS A 678 -0.19 16.16 53.30
N CYS A 679 -1.32 16.18 54.00
CA CYS A 679 -1.74 17.25 54.91
C CYS A 679 -1.32 16.96 56.37
N PRO A 680 -0.68 17.93 57.07
CA PRO A 680 -0.32 17.83 58.49
C PRO A 680 -1.37 18.40 59.46
#